data_AF-A0A397GUQ2-F1
#
_entry.id   AF-A0A397GUQ2-F1
#
_cell.length_a   1.000
_cell.length_b   1.000
_cell.length_c   1.000
_cell.angle_alpha   90.00
_cell.angle_beta   90.00
_cell.angle_gamma   90.00
#
_symmetry.space_group_name_H-M   'P 1'
#
loop_
_entity.id
_entity.type
_entity.pdbx_description
1 polymer ?
#
loop_
_entity_poly.entity_id
_entity_poly.type
_entity_poly.pdbx_seq_one_letter_code
_entity_poly.pdbx_strand_id
1 'polypeptide(L)'
;MHVMEEVDLVKLTKLIRKSVPNIDDAIVDYVIGYLDETPSLADGEDVISDFVRPILIDAGGDEERIHELCENLSEVFARVSEKNLVNNSKTQGLNKLEQPVNMLSKNSISATVGLVSQNVDLEAVNGRKVGTRVDTKKLEKAEAKIKAKIEKRERRSNYESSKLISKNDDAEFYMQVNPILDYTSTKGKVKDVKIENFDISFGGKKILTNATLTLVYGRRYGLVGRNGIGKSTLLRTMSRREINVPTHISILHVEQEMVGDETPAIQAVLSADIWREHLLNEEKKLNENILEFENNPNGLDPAVIEQEKESANSRLKEVYQKLEDIESDKAESRAAAILSGLGFPSETQRNATKTFSGGWRMRLALARALFCRPDLLLLDEPTNMLDIPAVAWLEHYLKTWPSTLLVVSHDREFLDEVATDILHQHSERLDYYKGNFTQFYATKEERRKNLSREYESQMQYRKHLQDFIDRWRYNAKRAPQAQSKIKILEKLPVLEPPEVENSVTFKFPNPDALSPPILQLSDVNFRYGNGPKVLSDVSLSVQLDSRIAVVGPNGSGKSTLLKLLTGILEPSAGQVHRHGRLRFAHFMQHHVDQLDLSTNAVMFMAQKFPGRVEEEYRRQLGNFGITGMTGLQPLETLSGGQKSRVTFACLGLQNPHILILDEPTNHLDMDSMDALINALKEFKGGIILVSHDERFIDSVCEEIWVCESGKVRKFEGDKIKQYRELIIPKEMP
;
A
#
# COMPACT_ATOMS: atom_id res chain seq x y z
N MET A 1 10.56 -32.91 -15.05
CA MET A 1 11.34 -34.15 -14.92
C MET A 1 12.75 -33.79 -15.34
N HIS A 2 13.68 -33.82 -14.38
CA HIS A 2 15.07 -33.43 -14.59
C HIS A 2 15.71 -34.33 -15.65
N VAL A 3 16.46 -33.74 -16.58
CA VAL A 3 17.19 -34.46 -17.64
C VAL A 3 18.25 -35.40 -17.04
N MET A 4 18.62 -35.17 -15.78
CA MET A 4 19.74 -35.82 -15.09
C MET A 4 19.39 -37.02 -14.20
N GLU A 5 18.17 -37.55 -14.21
CA GLU A 5 17.89 -38.83 -13.52
C GLU A 5 18.59 -40.05 -14.20
N GLU A 6 19.01 -39.94 -15.46
CA GLU A 6 19.70 -41.03 -16.19
C GLU A 6 21.21 -40.83 -16.42
N VAL A 7 21.79 -39.69 -16.02
CA VAL A 7 23.24 -39.47 -16.08
C VAL A 7 23.79 -39.50 -14.66
N ASP A 8 24.49 -40.58 -14.30
CA ASP A 8 25.13 -40.75 -12.99
C ASP A 8 25.99 -39.53 -12.65
N LEU A 9 25.47 -38.65 -11.77
CA LEU A 9 26.16 -37.48 -11.23
C LEU A 9 27.56 -37.82 -10.73
N VAL A 10 27.69 -38.98 -10.07
CA VAL A 10 28.95 -39.53 -9.55
C VAL A 10 29.98 -39.81 -10.66
N LYS A 11 29.52 -40.17 -11.86
CA LYS A 11 30.38 -40.45 -13.01
C LYS A 11 30.86 -39.16 -13.67
N LEU A 12 30.00 -38.13 -13.71
CA LEU A 12 30.33 -36.79 -14.20
C LEU A 12 31.39 -36.11 -13.32
N THR A 13 31.21 -36.15 -12.00
CA THR A 13 32.17 -35.61 -11.02
C THR A 13 33.55 -36.28 -11.17
N LYS A 14 33.58 -37.61 -11.40
CA LYS A 14 34.84 -38.36 -11.61
C LYS A 14 35.54 -37.97 -12.92
N LEU A 15 34.80 -37.66 -13.98
CA LEU A 15 35.36 -37.23 -15.26
C LEU A 15 35.98 -35.82 -15.13
N ILE A 16 35.28 -34.88 -14.49
CA ILE A 16 35.78 -33.51 -14.27
C ILE A 16 37.03 -33.51 -13.39
N ARG A 17 37.07 -34.33 -12.33
CA ARG A 17 38.27 -34.48 -11.47
C ARG A 17 39.44 -35.20 -12.15
N LYS A 18 39.18 -35.98 -13.22
CA LYS A 18 40.24 -36.62 -14.00
C LYS A 18 40.92 -35.63 -14.96
N SER A 19 40.16 -34.67 -15.50
CA SER A 19 40.72 -33.58 -16.32
C SER A 19 41.39 -32.49 -15.49
N VAL A 20 40.89 -32.23 -14.27
CA VAL A 20 41.43 -31.20 -13.36
C VAL A 20 41.64 -31.80 -11.96
N PRO A 21 42.87 -32.26 -11.62
CA PRO A 21 43.12 -33.04 -10.39
C PRO A 21 42.96 -32.27 -9.08
N ASN A 22 43.12 -30.94 -9.11
CA ASN A 22 43.14 -30.06 -7.93
C ASN A 22 41.96 -29.05 -7.92
N ILE A 23 40.85 -29.36 -8.60
CA ILE A 23 39.69 -28.47 -8.66
C ILE A 23 38.95 -28.41 -7.31
N ASP A 24 38.48 -27.22 -6.93
CA ASP A 24 37.69 -27.01 -5.72
C ASP A 24 36.29 -27.65 -5.86
N ASP A 25 35.82 -28.30 -4.81
CA ASP A 25 34.53 -29.00 -4.77
C ASP A 25 33.37 -28.04 -5.06
N ALA A 26 33.49 -26.77 -4.63
CA ALA A 26 32.49 -25.74 -4.90
C ALA A 26 32.33 -25.40 -6.39
N ILE A 27 33.43 -25.48 -7.17
CA ILE A 27 33.40 -25.21 -8.62
C ILE A 27 32.76 -26.41 -9.34
N VAL A 28 33.05 -27.62 -8.89
CA VAL A 28 32.46 -28.84 -9.46
C VAL A 28 30.95 -28.86 -9.22
N ASP A 29 30.49 -28.55 -8.01
CA ASP A 29 29.07 -28.50 -7.68
C ASP A 29 28.35 -27.38 -8.46
N TYR A 30 29.01 -26.24 -8.68
CA TYR A 30 28.47 -25.15 -9.49
C TYR A 30 28.30 -25.55 -10.96
N VAL A 31 29.31 -26.18 -11.56
CA VAL A 31 29.24 -26.65 -12.95
C VAL A 31 28.17 -27.73 -13.11
N ILE A 32 28.07 -28.66 -12.16
CA ILE A 32 27.05 -29.72 -12.17
C ILE A 32 25.64 -29.15 -12.01
N GLY A 33 25.44 -28.24 -11.05
CA GLY A 33 24.15 -27.58 -10.85
C GLY A 33 23.71 -26.78 -12.07
N TYR A 34 24.64 -26.07 -12.72
CA TYR A 34 24.36 -25.32 -13.93
C TYR A 34 23.97 -26.22 -15.11
N LEU A 35 24.60 -27.40 -15.23
CA LEU A 35 24.25 -28.39 -16.25
C LEU A 35 22.89 -29.06 -15.98
N ASP A 36 22.44 -29.18 -14.73
CA ASP A 36 21.12 -29.71 -14.38
C ASP A 36 19.99 -28.69 -14.59
N GLU A 37 20.28 -27.41 -14.36
CA GLU A 37 19.29 -26.34 -14.51
C GLU A 37 19.02 -25.93 -15.97
N THR A 38 19.90 -26.30 -16.91
CA THR A 38 19.77 -25.92 -18.33
C THR A 38 18.93 -26.96 -19.10
N PRO A 39 17.63 -26.75 -19.36
CA PRO A 39 16.71 -27.79 -19.86
C PRO A 39 16.53 -27.72 -21.39
N SER A 40 17.38 -26.97 -22.10
CA SER A 40 17.25 -26.67 -23.53
C SER A 40 17.99 -27.71 -24.37
N LEU A 41 17.23 -28.50 -25.13
CA LEU A 41 17.72 -29.55 -26.04
C LEU A 41 18.44 -29.02 -27.30
N ALA A 42 18.50 -27.70 -27.52
CA ALA A 42 19.10 -27.08 -28.70
C ALA A 42 20.43 -26.34 -28.44
N ASP A 43 20.76 -26.03 -27.18
CA ASP A 43 21.90 -25.17 -26.82
C ASP A 43 23.05 -25.94 -26.13
N GLY A 44 22.99 -27.27 -26.05
CA GLY A 44 23.93 -28.08 -25.27
C GLY A 44 25.40 -28.00 -25.71
N GLU A 45 25.66 -27.90 -27.02
CA GLU A 45 27.02 -27.78 -27.55
C GLU A 45 27.63 -26.40 -27.31
N ASP A 46 26.84 -25.34 -27.46
CA ASP A 46 27.29 -23.96 -27.26
C ASP A 46 27.52 -23.68 -25.77
N VAL A 47 26.68 -24.21 -24.87
CA VAL A 47 26.84 -23.99 -23.41
C VAL A 47 28.08 -24.70 -22.84
N ILE A 48 28.37 -25.92 -23.29
CA ILE A 48 29.56 -26.66 -22.80
C ILE A 48 30.84 -26.00 -23.31
N SER A 49 30.85 -25.55 -24.56
CA SER A 49 32.03 -24.93 -25.19
C SER A 49 32.28 -23.49 -24.74
N ASP A 50 31.23 -22.67 -24.57
CA ASP A 50 31.38 -21.25 -24.23
C ASP A 50 31.38 -20.98 -22.71
N PHE A 51 30.80 -21.85 -21.89
CA PHE A 51 30.67 -21.59 -20.45
C PHE A 51 31.46 -22.58 -19.57
N VAL A 52 31.35 -23.88 -19.82
CA VAL A 52 32.03 -24.89 -18.98
C VAL A 52 33.53 -24.94 -19.25
N ARG A 53 33.94 -24.86 -20.52
CA ARG A 53 35.36 -24.91 -20.91
C ARG A 53 36.20 -23.78 -20.32
N PRO A 54 35.81 -22.48 -20.37
CA PRO A 54 36.63 -21.41 -19.79
C PRO A 54 36.78 -21.54 -18.27
N ILE A 55 35.72 -21.95 -17.57
CA ILE A 55 35.73 -22.12 -16.10
C ILE A 55 36.71 -23.23 -15.69
N LEU A 56 36.74 -24.34 -16.43
CA LEU A 56 37.65 -25.44 -16.14
C LEU A 56 39.12 -25.13 -16.49
N ILE A 57 39.35 -24.30 -17.52
CA ILE A 57 40.70 -23.80 -17.86
C ILE A 57 41.21 -22.83 -16.79
N ASP A 58 40.35 -21.90 -16.34
CA ASP A 58 40.70 -20.94 -15.28
C ASP A 58 40.94 -21.62 -13.92
N ALA A 59 40.28 -22.76 -13.69
CA ALA A 59 40.53 -23.64 -12.54
C ALA A 59 41.84 -24.45 -12.62
N GLY A 60 42.67 -24.24 -13.66
CA GLY A 60 44.02 -24.79 -13.77
C GLY A 60 44.11 -26.18 -14.41
N GLY A 61 43.14 -26.57 -15.23
CA GLY A 61 43.18 -27.83 -15.97
C GLY A 61 43.92 -27.77 -17.31
N ASP A 62 44.44 -28.91 -17.75
CA ASP A 62 45.13 -29.04 -19.05
C ASP A 62 44.15 -28.83 -20.22
N GLU A 63 44.44 -27.87 -21.11
CA GLU A 63 43.54 -27.48 -22.22
C GLU A 63 43.17 -28.65 -23.14
N GLU A 64 44.10 -29.55 -23.43
CA GLU A 64 43.86 -30.73 -24.28
C GLU A 64 42.89 -31.73 -23.62
N ARG A 65 43.02 -31.96 -22.31
CA ARG A 65 42.13 -32.88 -21.57
C ARG A 65 40.75 -32.30 -21.35
N ILE A 66 40.66 -30.99 -21.17
CA ILE A 66 39.36 -30.29 -21.06
C ILE A 66 38.63 -30.31 -22.40
N HIS A 67 39.34 -30.17 -23.52
CA HIS A 67 38.74 -30.31 -24.86
C HIS A 67 38.13 -31.69 -25.07
N GLU A 68 38.88 -32.75 -24.76
CA GLU A 68 38.41 -34.14 -24.86
C GLU A 68 37.23 -34.42 -23.90
N LEU A 69 37.22 -33.81 -22.72
CA LEU A 69 36.10 -33.89 -21.78
C LEU A 69 34.84 -33.20 -22.33
N CYS A 70 34.98 -32.00 -22.90
CA CYS A 70 33.87 -31.24 -23.47
C CYS A 70 33.24 -31.97 -24.67
N GLU A 71 34.06 -32.58 -25.54
CA GLU A 71 33.55 -33.42 -26.64
C GLU A 71 32.79 -34.65 -26.11
N ASN A 72 33.35 -35.37 -25.14
CA ASN A 72 32.67 -36.52 -24.53
C ASN A 72 31.34 -36.13 -23.85
N LEU A 73 31.27 -34.94 -23.23
CA LEU A 73 30.04 -34.43 -22.61
C LEU A 73 29.00 -34.06 -23.69
N SER A 74 29.42 -33.42 -24.77
CA SER A 74 28.52 -33.09 -25.90
C SER A 74 27.91 -34.34 -26.54
N GLU A 75 28.68 -35.41 -26.73
CA GLU A 75 28.17 -36.69 -27.26
C GLU A 75 27.15 -37.36 -26.32
N VAL A 76 27.39 -37.30 -25.00
CA VAL A 76 26.47 -37.87 -24.00
C VAL A 76 25.14 -37.11 -24.00
N PHE A 77 25.18 -35.78 -24.08
CA PHE A 77 23.96 -34.95 -24.17
C PHE A 77 23.22 -35.14 -25.50
N ALA A 78 23.93 -35.32 -26.62
CA ALA A 78 23.34 -35.62 -27.93
C ALA A 78 22.57 -36.96 -27.92
N ARG A 79 23.12 -38.01 -27.28
CA ARG A 79 22.44 -39.32 -27.16
C ARG A 79 21.18 -39.29 -26.29
N VAL A 80 21.15 -38.43 -25.27
CA VAL A 80 19.96 -38.23 -24.42
C VAL A 80 18.86 -37.48 -25.19
N SER A 81 19.25 -36.57 -26.10
CA SER A 81 18.32 -35.85 -26.99
C SER A 81 17.58 -36.78 -27.95
N GLU A 82 18.28 -37.71 -28.60
CA GLU A 82 17.66 -38.65 -29.56
C GLU A 82 16.63 -39.61 -28.92
N LYS A 83 16.87 -40.06 -27.67
CA LYS A 83 15.93 -40.95 -26.96
C LYS A 83 14.63 -40.25 -26.54
N ASN A 84 14.69 -38.97 -26.19
CA ASN A 84 13.52 -38.19 -25.77
C ASN A 84 12.61 -37.80 -26.94
N LEU A 85 13.15 -37.69 -28.15
CA LEU A 85 12.37 -37.46 -29.38
C LEU A 85 11.45 -38.64 -29.75
N VAL A 86 11.83 -39.87 -29.43
CA VAL A 86 11.01 -41.07 -29.73
C VAL A 86 9.76 -41.14 -28.85
N ASN A 87 9.85 -40.71 -27.59
CA ASN A 87 8.74 -40.75 -26.63
C ASN A 87 7.68 -39.63 -26.84
N ASN A 88 8.03 -38.54 -27.52
CA ASN A 88 7.14 -37.39 -27.71
C ASN A 88 6.27 -37.44 -28.99
N SER A 89 6.34 -38.51 -29.77
CA SER A 89 5.60 -38.66 -31.03
C SER A 89 4.08 -38.92 -30.88
N LYS A 90 3.51 -38.89 -29.65
CA LYS A 90 2.07 -39.11 -29.40
C LYS A 90 1.22 -37.85 -29.10
N THR A 91 1.77 -36.64 -29.17
CA THR A 91 0.96 -35.42 -28.97
C THR A 91 1.38 -34.32 -29.93
N GLN A 92 0.49 -34.01 -30.89
CA GLN A 92 0.59 -32.85 -31.77
C GLN A 92 0.31 -31.55 -31.01
N GLY A 93 1.06 -30.50 -31.34
CA GLY A 93 0.56 -29.12 -31.29
C GLY A 93 1.51 -28.05 -30.73
N LEU A 94 1.90 -27.13 -31.62
CA LEU A 94 2.38 -25.75 -31.39
C LEU A 94 3.89 -25.54 -31.12
N ASN A 95 4.55 -24.93 -32.12
CA ASN A 95 5.89 -24.36 -32.03
C ASN A 95 5.87 -23.08 -31.15
N LYS A 96 6.82 -22.99 -30.22
CA LYS A 96 7.00 -21.89 -29.26
C LYS A 96 8.11 -20.95 -29.76
N LEU A 97 7.92 -19.64 -29.60
CA LEU A 97 8.87 -18.59 -29.98
C LEU A 97 10.07 -18.54 -29.03
N GLU A 98 11.29 -18.53 -29.58
CA GLU A 98 12.55 -18.39 -28.85
C GLU A 98 12.88 -16.90 -28.64
N GLN A 99 13.12 -16.53 -27.37
CA GLN A 99 13.46 -15.21 -26.80
C GLN A 99 12.31 -14.19 -26.53
N PRO A 100 12.26 -13.60 -25.30
CA PRO A 100 11.33 -12.52 -24.98
C PRO A 100 11.85 -11.18 -25.53
N VAL A 101 11.17 -10.64 -26.54
CA VAL A 101 11.42 -9.28 -27.05
C VAL A 101 10.89 -8.25 -26.05
N ASN A 102 11.80 -7.49 -25.44
CA ASN A 102 11.46 -6.30 -24.66
C ASN A 102 10.93 -5.21 -25.63
N MET A 103 9.62 -4.95 -25.61
CA MET A 103 8.94 -4.07 -26.57
C MET A 103 8.96 -2.57 -26.25
N LEU A 104 9.57 -2.10 -25.16
CA LEU A 104 9.43 -0.71 -24.70
C LEU A 104 10.58 0.24 -25.04
N SER A 105 11.70 -0.23 -25.62
CA SER A 105 12.83 0.64 -26.00
C SER A 105 12.76 1.18 -27.44
N LYS A 106 11.67 0.94 -28.19
CA LYS A 106 11.54 1.33 -29.61
C LYS A 106 10.71 2.59 -29.91
N ASN A 107 10.26 3.35 -28.90
CA ASN A 107 9.41 4.51 -29.13
C ASN A 107 10.12 5.78 -29.63
N SER A 108 11.38 5.70 -30.07
CA SER A 108 12.04 6.83 -30.73
C SER A 108 12.90 6.38 -31.92
N ILE A 109 12.34 5.60 -32.85
CA ILE A 109 13.02 5.30 -34.11
C ILE A 109 12.05 5.56 -35.27
N SER A 110 12.41 6.55 -36.08
CA SER A 110 11.68 6.99 -37.27
C SER A 110 11.45 5.82 -38.24
N ALA A 111 10.31 5.85 -38.95
CA ALA A 111 9.80 4.80 -39.83
C ALA A 111 10.68 4.41 -41.03
N THR A 112 11.90 4.95 -41.13
CA THR A 112 12.88 4.67 -42.19
C THR A 112 13.81 3.50 -41.87
N VAL A 113 13.95 3.08 -40.61
CA VAL A 113 14.89 2.00 -40.23
C VAL A 113 14.28 0.59 -40.35
N GLY A 114 12.96 0.46 -40.24
CA GLY A 114 12.26 -0.83 -40.38
C GLY A 114 12.26 -1.42 -41.80
N LEU A 115 12.68 -0.64 -42.80
CA LEU A 115 12.79 -1.09 -44.19
C LEU A 115 14.20 -1.63 -44.55
N VAL A 116 15.19 -1.48 -43.67
CA VAL A 116 16.58 -1.90 -43.94
C VAL A 116 16.87 -3.33 -43.42
N SER A 117 16.01 -3.88 -42.57
CA SER A 117 16.22 -5.20 -41.93
C SER A 117 15.58 -6.39 -42.66
N GLN A 118 15.01 -6.19 -43.85
CA GLN A 118 14.63 -7.30 -44.71
C GLN A 118 15.60 -7.35 -45.88
N ASN A 119 16.49 -8.35 -45.87
CA ASN A 119 17.26 -8.73 -47.04
C ASN A 119 16.28 -9.13 -48.16
N VAL A 120 15.94 -8.18 -49.01
CA VAL A 120 15.39 -8.41 -50.33
C VAL A 120 16.42 -7.85 -51.29
N ASP A 121 17.10 -8.74 -52.01
CA ASP A 121 17.93 -8.35 -53.15
C ASP A 121 17.09 -7.52 -54.12
N LEU A 122 17.45 -6.24 -54.25
CA LEU A 122 16.85 -5.30 -55.18
C LEU A 122 17.98 -4.56 -55.92
N GLU A 123 18.84 -5.32 -56.59
CA GLU A 123 19.53 -4.84 -57.78
C GLU A 123 18.58 -4.86 -58.97
N ALA A 124 17.68 -3.87 -59.04
CA ALA A 124 17.16 -3.37 -60.30
C ALA A 124 16.37 -2.08 -60.07
N VAL A 125 16.64 -1.10 -60.93
CA VAL A 125 15.86 0.12 -61.19
C VAL A 125 16.35 1.40 -60.47
N ASN A 126 17.14 2.13 -61.25
CA ASN A 126 17.37 3.58 -61.26
C ASN A 126 18.23 4.21 -60.16
N GLY A 127 19.50 4.41 -60.52
CA GLY A 127 20.52 5.06 -59.72
C GLY A 127 20.24 6.52 -59.36
N ARG A 128 20.42 6.82 -58.07
CA ARG A 128 21.03 8.04 -57.53
C ARG A 128 21.33 7.80 -56.04
N LYS A 129 22.62 7.74 -55.69
CA LYS A 129 23.11 7.58 -54.31
C LYS A 129 23.01 8.90 -53.56
N VAL A 130 22.21 8.98 -52.49
CA VAL A 130 22.33 10.01 -51.46
C VAL A 130 22.86 9.32 -50.21
N GLY A 131 24.14 9.54 -49.90
CA GLY A 131 24.77 9.01 -48.70
C GLY A 131 24.59 9.94 -47.51
N THR A 132 23.73 9.57 -46.55
CA THR A 132 23.73 10.15 -45.20
C THR A 132 24.90 9.56 -44.43
N ARG A 133 26.01 10.29 -44.39
CA ARG A 133 27.21 9.90 -43.65
C ARG A 133 27.12 10.46 -42.22
N VAL A 134 26.48 9.73 -41.32
CA VAL A 134 26.55 10.00 -39.88
C VAL A 134 27.68 9.15 -39.30
N ASP A 135 28.70 9.80 -38.73
CA ASP A 135 29.85 9.15 -38.11
C ASP A 135 29.41 8.29 -36.92
N THR A 136 29.30 6.98 -37.12
CA THR A 136 28.90 5.98 -36.11
C THR A 136 29.70 6.08 -34.82
N LYS A 137 31.01 6.33 -34.92
CA LYS A 137 31.92 6.50 -33.77
C LYS A 137 31.59 7.71 -32.89
N LYS A 138 30.97 8.77 -33.44
CA LYS A 138 30.55 9.93 -32.64
C LYS A 138 29.25 9.65 -31.88
N LEU A 139 28.39 8.83 -32.47
CA LEU A 139 27.10 8.44 -31.90
C LEU A 139 27.32 7.48 -30.72
N GLU A 140 28.17 6.47 -30.89
CA GLU A 140 28.60 5.57 -29.81
C GLU A 140 29.27 6.33 -28.64
N LYS A 141 30.12 7.33 -28.95
CA LYS A 141 30.72 8.18 -27.91
C LYS A 141 29.70 9.03 -27.16
N ALA A 142 28.62 9.45 -27.83
CA ALA A 142 27.55 10.20 -27.18
C ALA A 142 26.71 9.29 -26.27
N GLU A 143 26.36 8.09 -26.75
CA GLU A 143 25.62 7.09 -25.97
C GLU A 143 26.42 6.60 -24.75
N ALA A 144 27.71 6.33 -24.91
CA ALA A 144 28.58 5.93 -23.81
C ALA A 144 28.71 7.05 -22.74
N LYS A 145 28.77 8.32 -23.16
CA LYS A 145 28.78 9.45 -22.22
C LYS A 145 27.46 9.60 -21.45
N ILE A 146 26.32 9.35 -22.11
CA ILE A 146 25.01 9.39 -21.47
C ILE A 146 24.89 8.25 -20.46
N LYS A 147 25.30 7.03 -20.84
CA LYS A 147 25.31 5.86 -19.97
C LYS A 147 26.18 6.05 -18.73
N ALA A 148 27.41 6.56 -18.90
CA ALA A 148 28.31 6.87 -17.78
C ALA A 148 27.76 7.97 -16.86
N LYS A 149 27.00 8.94 -17.40
CA LYS A 149 26.37 10.00 -16.60
C LYS A 149 25.18 9.46 -15.78
N ILE A 150 24.43 8.50 -16.33
CA ILE A 150 23.34 7.79 -15.65
C ILE A 150 23.90 6.90 -14.52
N GLU A 151 24.91 6.07 -14.81
CA GLU A 151 25.58 5.23 -13.80
C GLU A 151 26.18 6.04 -12.65
N LYS A 152 26.78 7.21 -12.94
CA LYS A 152 27.33 8.08 -11.90
C LYS A 152 26.23 8.71 -11.02
N ARG A 153 25.03 8.93 -11.57
CA ARG A 153 23.86 9.43 -10.82
C ARG A 153 23.25 8.31 -9.96
N GLU A 154 23.15 7.09 -10.49
CA GLU A 154 22.71 5.90 -9.76
C GLU A 154 23.67 5.53 -8.63
N ARG A 155 24.99 5.57 -8.84
CA ARG A 155 25.97 5.30 -7.78
C ARG A 155 25.92 6.32 -6.64
N ARG A 156 25.63 7.60 -6.90
CA ARG A 156 25.43 8.60 -5.84
C ARG A 156 24.15 8.32 -5.05
N SER A 157 23.05 8.01 -5.73
CA SER A 157 21.77 7.64 -5.12
C SER A 157 21.90 6.40 -4.23
N ASN A 158 22.60 5.37 -4.72
CA ASN A 158 22.81 4.11 -3.98
C ASN A 158 23.78 4.27 -2.81
N TYR A 159 24.75 5.18 -2.89
CA TYR A 159 25.68 5.46 -1.79
C TYR A 159 25.02 6.27 -0.65
N GLU A 160 24.06 7.12 -0.98
CA GLU A 160 23.25 7.85 0.01
C GLU A 160 22.19 6.94 0.67
N SER A 161 21.56 6.04 -0.09
CA SER A 161 20.56 5.10 0.44
C SER A 161 21.15 4.00 1.32
N SER A 162 22.35 3.49 0.99
CA SER A 162 23.01 2.45 1.81
C SER A 162 23.58 2.98 3.14
N LYS A 163 23.85 4.29 3.25
CA LYS A 163 24.32 4.92 4.49
C LYS A 163 23.21 5.10 5.54
N LEU A 164 21.94 5.08 5.11
CA LEU A 164 20.75 5.25 5.96
C LEU A 164 20.22 3.94 6.54
N ILE A 165 20.71 2.79 6.07
CA ILE A 165 20.23 1.45 6.51
C ILE A 165 20.98 0.96 7.76
N SER A 166 22.14 1.54 8.09
CA SER A 166 22.98 1.10 9.22
C SER A 166 23.03 2.13 10.35
N LYS A 167 21.93 2.33 11.08
CA LYS A 167 21.90 2.90 12.45
C LYS A 167 20.47 2.81 13.01
N ASN A 168 20.27 1.97 14.02
CA ASN A 168 18.98 1.72 14.69
C ASN A 168 18.62 2.75 15.77
N ASP A 169 19.16 3.97 15.70
CA ASP A 169 18.75 5.06 16.60
C ASP A 169 17.84 6.02 15.83
N ASP A 170 16.52 5.83 15.97
CA ASP A 170 15.49 6.62 15.29
C ASP A 170 15.71 8.14 15.49
N ALA A 171 16.19 8.56 16.67
CA ALA A 171 16.49 9.96 16.97
C ALA A 171 17.64 10.55 16.13
N GLU A 172 18.74 9.80 15.94
CA GLU A 172 19.84 10.22 15.06
C GLU A 172 19.37 10.28 13.59
N PHE A 173 18.54 9.33 13.18
CA PHE A 173 17.92 9.32 11.85
C PHE A 173 17.03 10.55 11.64
N TYR A 174 16.17 10.90 12.60
CA TYR A 174 15.32 12.09 12.51
C TYR A 174 16.14 13.39 12.43
N MET A 175 17.23 13.52 13.19
CA MET A 175 18.10 14.70 13.12
C MET A 175 18.88 14.79 11.80
N GLN A 176 19.25 13.65 11.20
CA GLN A 176 19.89 13.60 9.87
C GLN A 176 18.91 13.91 8.74
N VAL A 177 17.67 13.43 8.85
CA VAL A 177 16.62 13.65 7.85
C VAL A 177 16.09 15.08 7.95
N ASN A 178 15.89 15.61 9.16
CA ASN A 178 15.37 16.95 9.41
C ASN A 178 16.38 17.77 10.24
N PRO A 179 17.49 18.26 9.65
CA PRO A 179 18.42 19.14 10.37
C PRO A 179 17.70 20.41 10.88
N ILE A 180 18.18 21.03 11.98
CA ILE A 180 17.68 22.37 12.38
C ILE A 180 17.81 23.23 11.16
N LEU A 181 16.67 23.62 10.60
CA LEU A 181 16.62 24.64 9.60
C LEU A 181 16.93 25.92 10.33
N ASP A 182 18.20 26.32 10.32
CA ASP A 182 18.59 27.63 10.80
C ASP A 182 17.73 28.63 10.02
N TYR A 183 16.84 29.36 10.71
CA TYR A 183 15.84 30.27 10.14
C TYR A 183 16.47 31.30 9.17
N THR A 184 17.77 31.56 9.33
CA THR A 184 18.62 32.39 8.48
C THR A 184 18.95 31.76 7.12
N SER A 185 19.06 30.43 7.04
CA SER A 185 19.44 29.66 5.84
C SER A 185 18.25 29.27 4.93
N THR A 186 17.03 29.35 5.46
CA THR A 186 15.77 28.92 4.82
C THR A 186 14.84 30.07 4.44
N LYS A 187 15.06 31.29 4.97
CA LYS A 187 14.31 32.49 4.56
C LYS A 187 14.42 32.69 3.04
N GLY A 188 13.29 32.58 2.35
CA GLY A 188 13.17 32.81 0.90
C GLY A 188 13.30 31.57 0.00
N LYS A 189 13.54 30.38 0.55
CA LYS A 189 13.50 29.14 -0.25
C LYS A 189 12.05 28.70 -0.50
N VAL A 190 11.77 28.29 -1.72
CA VAL A 190 10.47 27.74 -2.12
C VAL A 190 10.24 26.43 -1.36
N LYS A 191 9.10 26.33 -0.67
CA LYS A 191 8.70 25.15 0.11
C LYS A 191 7.86 24.15 -0.69
N ASP A 192 7.72 24.36 -1.99
CA ASP A 192 7.02 23.45 -2.91
C ASP A 192 7.88 22.22 -3.20
N VAL A 193 7.25 21.04 -3.18
CA VAL A 193 7.88 19.77 -3.55
C VAL A 193 7.48 19.45 -4.99
N LYS A 194 8.46 19.45 -5.89
CA LYS A 194 8.26 19.04 -7.29
C LYS A 194 9.17 17.88 -7.62
N ILE A 195 8.57 16.73 -7.89
CA ILE A 195 9.25 15.50 -8.27
C ILE A 195 8.73 15.11 -9.65
N GLU A 196 9.62 15.00 -10.62
CA GLU A 196 9.29 14.63 -11.99
C GLU A 196 9.93 13.28 -12.35
N ASN A 197 9.22 12.48 -13.13
CA ASN A 197 9.69 11.23 -13.73
C ASN A 197 10.34 10.28 -12.73
N PHE A 198 9.63 9.97 -11.64
CA PHE A 198 10.07 8.97 -10.67
C PHE A 198 9.32 7.65 -10.87
N ASP A 199 10.03 6.57 -10.60
CA ASP A 199 9.51 5.21 -10.65
C ASP A 199 9.59 4.61 -9.23
N ILE A 200 8.55 3.87 -8.84
CA ILE A 200 8.55 3.12 -7.59
C ILE A 200 8.23 1.67 -7.91
N SER A 201 9.09 0.77 -7.45
CA SER A 201 8.89 -0.67 -7.53
C SER A 201 9.10 -1.31 -6.16
N PHE A 202 8.22 -2.22 -5.78
CA PHE A 202 8.33 -2.97 -4.53
C PHE A 202 8.09 -4.45 -4.80
N GLY A 203 8.99 -5.32 -4.32
CA GLY A 203 8.86 -6.78 -4.46
C GLY A 203 8.68 -7.25 -5.91
N GLY A 204 9.31 -6.59 -6.88
CA GLY A 204 9.19 -6.91 -8.31
C GLY A 204 7.92 -6.37 -8.99
N LYS A 205 6.96 -5.81 -8.25
CA LYS A 205 5.76 -5.15 -8.80
C LYS A 205 6.04 -3.66 -9.01
N LYS A 206 5.70 -3.14 -10.18
CA LYS A 206 5.73 -1.69 -10.46
C LYS A 206 4.51 -1.03 -9.81
N ILE A 207 4.76 -0.01 -9.00
CA ILE A 207 3.74 0.75 -8.26
C ILE A 207 3.42 2.05 -9.00
N LEU A 208 4.46 2.76 -9.44
CA LEU A 208 4.37 3.99 -10.21
C LEU A 208 5.44 3.98 -11.31
N THR A 209 5.05 4.43 -12.51
CA THR A 209 5.93 4.56 -13.67
C THR A 209 5.82 5.96 -14.28
N ASN A 210 6.96 6.62 -14.47
CA ASN A 210 7.10 7.99 -14.96
C ASN A 210 6.13 8.96 -14.26
N ALA A 211 5.94 8.80 -12.96
CA ALA A 211 5.00 9.62 -12.21
C ALA A 211 5.56 11.03 -11.98
N THR A 212 4.65 12.00 -11.88
CA THR A 212 4.98 13.37 -11.51
C THR A 212 4.17 13.75 -10.28
N LEU A 213 4.83 14.33 -9.28
CA LEU A 213 4.22 14.73 -8.02
C LEU A 213 4.58 16.19 -7.75
N THR A 214 3.55 17.03 -7.65
CA THR A 214 3.69 18.47 -7.36
C THR A 214 2.87 18.83 -6.13
N LEU A 215 3.56 19.11 -5.02
CA LEU A 215 2.95 19.57 -3.77
C LEU A 215 3.32 21.03 -3.56
N VAL A 216 2.31 21.89 -3.59
CA VAL A 216 2.44 23.33 -3.33
C VAL A 216 2.30 23.56 -1.83
N TYR A 217 3.11 24.46 -1.29
CA TYR A 217 3.10 24.78 0.14
C TYR A 217 1.73 25.30 0.61
N GLY A 218 1.26 24.80 1.75
CA GLY A 218 -0.01 25.20 2.36
C GLY A 218 -1.26 24.59 1.72
N ARG A 219 -1.10 23.66 0.78
CA ARG A 219 -2.21 22.88 0.22
C ARG A 219 -2.37 21.54 0.92
N ARG A 220 -3.58 20.99 0.83
CA ARG A 220 -3.99 19.75 1.48
C ARG A 220 -4.38 18.74 0.41
N TYR A 221 -3.55 17.73 0.25
CA TYR A 221 -3.67 16.70 -0.77
C TYR A 221 -4.29 15.44 -0.17
N GLY A 222 -5.36 14.94 -0.78
CA GLY A 222 -5.92 13.62 -0.50
C GLY A 222 -5.41 12.59 -1.50
N LEU A 223 -4.69 11.56 -1.06
CA LEU A 223 -4.25 10.45 -1.92
C LEU A 223 -5.28 9.32 -1.89
N VAL A 224 -5.92 9.09 -3.05
CA VAL A 224 -6.98 8.10 -3.24
C VAL A 224 -6.53 7.04 -4.25
N GLY A 225 -6.79 5.78 -3.94
CA GLY A 225 -6.49 4.65 -4.80
C GLY A 225 -6.93 3.34 -4.15
N ARG A 226 -6.92 2.25 -4.92
CA ARG A 226 -7.27 0.91 -4.41
C ARG A 226 -6.19 0.38 -3.45
N ASN A 227 -6.58 -0.52 -2.56
CA ASN A 227 -5.67 -1.17 -1.62
C ASN A 227 -4.71 -2.10 -2.34
N GLY A 228 -3.45 -2.08 -1.89
CA GLY A 228 -2.37 -2.83 -2.52
C GLY A 228 -1.82 -2.23 -3.82
N ILE A 229 -2.19 -0.98 -4.15
CA ILE A 229 -1.60 -0.26 -5.29
C ILE A 229 -0.29 0.46 -4.94
N GLY A 230 0.03 0.61 -3.64
CA GLY A 230 1.30 1.17 -3.16
C GLY A 230 1.23 2.57 -2.52
N LYS A 231 0.06 3.01 -2.03
CA LYS A 231 -0.13 4.32 -1.35
C LYS A 231 0.84 4.51 -0.17
N SER A 232 0.84 3.57 0.78
CA SER A 232 1.76 3.58 1.94
C SER A 232 3.22 3.47 1.50
N THR A 233 3.51 2.73 0.43
CA THR A 233 4.85 2.64 -0.14
C THR A 233 5.32 3.99 -0.68
N LEU A 234 4.45 4.76 -1.34
CA LEU A 234 4.75 6.11 -1.79
C LEU A 234 5.07 7.02 -0.59
N LEU A 235 4.29 6.96 0.48
CA LEU A 235 4.56 7.76 1.69
C LEU A 235 5.89 7.37 2.36
N ARG A 236 6.16 6.06 2.48
CA ARG A 236 7.40 5.55 3.09
C ARG A 236 8.65 5.87 2.29
N THR A 237 8.59 5.76 0.96
CA THR A 237 9.71 6.14 0.08
C THR A 237 9.95 7.65 0.12
N MET A 238 8.90 8.45 0.28
CA MET A 238 9.00 9.90 0.46
C MET A 238 9.59 10.27 1.83
N SER A 239 9.15 9.62 2.92
CA SER A 239 9.64 9.88 4.28
C SER A 239 11.12 9.51 4.45
N ARG A 240 11.55 8.42 3.79
CA ARG A 240 12.95 7.97 3.75
C ARG A 240 13.82 8.78 2.77
N ARG A 241 13.23 9.73 2.03
CA ARG A 241 13.89 10.53 0.98
C ARG A 241 14.58 9.67 -0.08
N GLU A 242 14.04 8.48 -0.36
CA GLU A 242 14.44 7.67 -1.54
C GLU A 242 14.04 8.40 -2.83
N ILE A 243 12.95 9.15 -2.76
CA ILE A 243 12.55 10.12 -3.77
C ILE A 243 13.21 11.46 -3.43
N ASN A 244 13.68 12.17 -4.45
CA ASN A 244 14.41 13.44 -4.31
C ASN A 244 13.51 14.58 -3.80
N VAL A 245 13.25 14.60 -2.49
CA VAL A 245 12.57 15.70 -1.80
C VAL A 245 13.63 16.71 -1.33
N PRO A 246 13.41 18.03 -1.49
CA PRO A 246 14.37 19.03 -1.04
C PRO A 246 14.72 18.91 0.45
N THR A 247 16.01 18.98 0.78
CA THR A 247 16.52 18.72 2.15
C THR A 247 16.08 19.76 3.18
N HIS A 248 15.71 20.96 2.72
CA HIS A 248 15.23 22.05 3.56
C HIS A 248 13.76 21.93 3.96
N ILE A 249 13.06 20.87 3.53
CA ILE A 249 11.66 20.62 3.87
C ILE A 249 11.63 19.55 4.97
N SER A 250 11.03 19.91 6.10
CA SER A 250 10.79 18.96 7.18
C SER A 250 9.64 18.02 6.82
N ILE A 251 9.90 16.71 6.87
CA ILE A 251 8.90 15.68 6.57
C ILE A 251 8.64 14.87 7.83
N LEU A 252 7.38 14.62 8.14
CA LEU A 252 6.98 13.68 9.18
C LEU A 252 5.93 12.72 8.63
N HIS A 253 6.15 11.42 8.83
CA HIS A 253 5.27 10.36 8.39
C HIS A 253 4.75 9.58 9.60
N VAL A 254 3.43 9.46 9.68
CA VAL A 254 2.75 8.68 10.72
C VAL A 254 2.30 7.36 10.10
N GLU A 255 3.10 6.31 10.30
CA GLU A 255 2.82 4.98 9.72
C GLU A 255 2.44 3.92 10.76
N GLN A 256 2.98 4.01 11.99
CA GLN A 256 2.92 2.91 12.96
C GLN A 256 2.45 3.33 14.34
N GLU A 257 1.86 2.37 15.05
CA GLU A 257 1.59 2.48 16.48
C GLU A 257 2.91 2.65 17.25
N MET A 258 2.89 3.51 18.26
CA MET A 258 4.03 3.67 19.15
C MET A 258 4.23 2.41 19.98
N VAL A 259 5.50 2.01 20.16
CA VAL A 259 5.86 1.03 21.19
C VAL A 259 5.51 1.65 22.54
N GLY A 260 4.87 0.85 23.39
CA GLY A 260 4.43 1.31 24.70
C GLY A 260 5.59 1.29 25.70
N ASP A 261 5.95 2.46 26.20
CA ASP A 261 7.00 2.68 27.19
C ASP A 261 6.43 3.10 28.55
N GLU A 262 7.31 3.37 29.52
CA GLU A 262 6.90 3.90 30.83
C GLU A 262 6.66 5.41 30.83
N THR A 263 7.00 6.09 29.72
CA THR A 263 6.82 7.53 29.57
C THR A 263 5.33 7.90 29.64
N PRO A 264 4.95 8.98 30.35
CA PRO A 264 3.59 9.51 30.31
C PRO A 264 3.20 9.97 28.90
N ALA A 265 1.91 9.86 28.55
CA ALA A 265 1.43 10.27 27.22
C ALA A 265 1.75 11.73 26.88
N ILE A 266 1.55 12.66 27.82
CA ILE A 266 1.90 14.08 27.60
C ILE A 266 3.40 14.28 27.34
N GLN A 267 4.25 13.58 28.09
CA GLN A 267 5.70 13.66 27.93
C GLN A 267 6.14 13.09 26.58
N ALA A 268 5.52 11.99 26.13
CA ALA A 268 5.80 11.40 24.83
C ALA A 268 5.44 12.33 23.65
N VAL A 269 4.44 13.20 23.82
CA VAL A 269 4.13 14.27 22.85
C VAL A 269 5.17 15.37 22.89
N LEU A 270 5.56 15.81 24.09
CA LEU A 270 6.55 16.88 24.26
C LEU A 270 7.95 16.48 23.76
N SER A 271 8.35 15.22 23.93
CA SER A 271 9.62 14.69 23.41
C SER A 271 9.60 14.41 21.91
N ALA A 272 8.45 14.54 21.23
CA ALA A 272 8.39 14.43 19.78
C ALA A 272 9.13 15.58 19.08
N ASP A 273 9.18 16.75 19.74
CA ASP A 273 10.01 17.85 19.29
C ASP A 273 11.45 17.67 19.80
N ILE A 274 12.21 16.89 19.03
CA ILE A 274 13.62 16.56 19.31
C ILE A 274 14.44 17.85 19.47
N TRP A 275 14.09 18.92 18.75
CA TRP A 275 14.81 20.18 18.82
C TRP A 275 14.57 20.91 20.13
N ARG A 276 13.32 20.94 20.60
CA ARG A 276 13.00 21.47 21.93
C ARG A 276 13.75 20.69 23.02
N GLU A 277 13.74 19.36 22.98
CA GLU A 277 14.44 18.55 23.98
C GLU A 277 15.97 18.76 23.93
N HIS A 278 16.54 18.84 22.72
CA HIS A 278 17.95 19.15 22.54
C HIS A 278 18.31 20.53 23.12
N LEU A 279 17.51 21.56 22.82
CA LEU A 279 17.75 22.92 23.31
C LEU A 279 17.60 23.03 24.83
N LEU A 280 16.63 22.35 25.43
CA LEU A 280 16.48 22.28 26.90
C LEU A 280 17.66 21.55 27.56
N ASN A 281 18.18 20.49 26.93
CA ASN A 281 19.36 19.80 27.41
C ASN A 281 20.63 20.65 27.23
N GLU A 282 20.73 21.40 26.14
CA GLU A 282 21.81 22.37 25.90
C GLU A 282 21.77 23.52 26.92
N GLU A 283 20.58 24.06 27.20
CA GLU A 283 20.35 25.07 28.24
C GLU A 283 20.80 24.57 29.62
N LYS A 284 20.39 23.36 30.03
CA LYS A 284 20.81 22.76 31.30
C LYS A 284 22.33 22.61 31.39
N LYS A 285 22.97 22.08 30.35
CA LYS A 285 24.43 21.92 30.29
C LYS A 285 25.15 23.26 30.37
N LEU A 286 24.67 24.28 29.66
CA LEU A 286 25.26 25.62 29.69
C LEU A 286 25.11 26.25 31.08
N ASN A 287 23.96 26.11 31.73
CA ASN A 287 23.74 26.57 33.09
C ASN A 287 24.63 25.84 34.11
N GLU A 288 24.76 24.51 34.00
CA GLU A 288 25.67 23.71 34.82
C GLU A 288 27.12 24.15 34.63
N ASN A 289 27.58 24.33 33.39
CA ASN A 289 28.93 24.83 33.09
C ASN A 289 29.18 26.21 33.72
N ILE A 290 28.23 27.15 33.59
CA ILE A 290 28.34 28.49 34.18
C ILE A 290 28.46 28.41 35.71
N LEU A 291 27.64 27.56 36.37
CA LEU A 291 27.69 27.33 37.81
C LEU A 291 28.99 26.66 38.25
N GLU A 292 29.54 25.73 37.47
CA GLU A 292 30.84 25.10 37.74
C GLU A 292 31.98 26.13 37.70
N PHE A 293 31.98 27.02 36.68
CA PHE A 293 32.94 28.11 36.58
C PHE A 293 32.76 29.20 37.66
N GLU A 294 31.63 29.24 38.36
CA GLU A 294 31.42 30.12 39.54
C GLU A 294 31.92 29.47 40.83
N ASN A 295 31.69 28.17 41.00
CA ASN A 295 31.98 27.46 42.25
C ASN A 295 33.42 26.92 42.34
N ASN A 296 34.06 26.59 41.21
CA ASN A 296 35.43 26.08 41.16
C ASN A 296 36.27 26.93 40.19
N PRO A 297 36.93 28.01 40.67
CA PRO A 297 38.10 28.55 39.99
C PRO A 297 39.25 27.55 40.17
N ASN A 298 39.17 26.43 39.46
CA ASN A 298 40.36 25.62 39.17
C ASN A 298 41.42 26.59 38.64
N GLY A 299 42.68 26.43 39.01
CA GLY A 299 43.80 27.38 38.79
C GLY A 299 44.17 27.73 37.33
N LEU A 300 43.18 27.78 36.44
CA LEU A 300 43.13 28.48 35.16
C LEU A 300 43.16 29.99 35.36
N ASP A 301 43.75 30.69 34.40
CA ASP A 301 43.82 32.15 34.41
C ASP A 301 42.41 32.78 34.43
N PRO A 302 42.17 33.80 35.27
CA PRO A 302 40.87 34.49 35.37
C PRO A 302 40.32 34.98 34.02
N ALA A 303 41.20 35.39 33.10
CA ALA A 303 40.83 35.86 31.78
C ALA A 303 40.27 34.76 30.87
N VAL A 304 40.71 33.50 31.02
CA VAL A 304 40.21 32.36 30.23
C VAL A 304 38.83 31.95 30.73
N ILE A 305 38.63 31.95 32.05
CA ILE A 305 37.32 31.69 32.67
C ILE A 305 36.30 32.74 32.24
N GLU A 306 36.69 34.01 32.16
CA GLU A 306 35.81 35.10 31.73
C GLU A 306 35.42 34.98 30.24
N GLN A 307 36.36 34.59 29.36
CA GLN A 307 36.07 34.33 27.94
C GLN A 307 35.15 33.13 27.73
N GLU A 308 35.38 32.01 28.44
CA GLU A 308 34.51 30.83 28.33
C GLU A 308 33.10 31.12 28.89
N LYS A 309 32.99 31.90 29.97
CA LYS A 309 31.70 32.39 30.48
C LYS A 309 31.00 33.29 29.48
N GLU A 310 31.70 34.21 28.82
CA GLU A 310 31.10 35.12 27.83
C GLU A 310 30.60 34.34 26.59
N SER A 311 31.39 33.37 26.12
CA SER A 311 31.00 32.46 25.04
C SER A 311 29.78 31.61 25.40
N ALA A 312 29.76 31.00 26.59
CA ALA A 312 28.63 30.21 27.09
C ALA A 312 27.36 31.07 27.23
N ASN A 313 27.48 32.31 27.74
CA ASN A 313 26.37 33.25 27.84
C ASN A 313 25.83 33.70 26.48
N SER A 314 26.71 33.94 25.50
CA SER A 314 26.28 34.25 24.13
C SER A 314 25.50 33.09 23.52
N ARG A 315 26.00 31.86 23.69
CA ARG A 315 25.31 30.67 23.21
C ARG A 315 23.99 30.42 23.91
N LEU A 316 23.93 30.64 25.23
CA LEU A 316 22.71 30.51 26.03
C LEU A 316 21.65 31.55 25.60
N LYS A 317 22.07 32.76 25.23
CA LYS A 317 21.17 33.76 24.63
C LYS A 317 20.59 33.31 23.29
N GLU A 318 21.40 32.69 22.43
CA GLU A 318 20.90 32.09 21.18
C GLU A 318 19.90 30.95 21.44
N VAL A 319 20.19 30.09 22.43
CA VAL A 319 19.30 28.99 22.84
C VAL A 319 17.97 29.53 23.36
N TYR A 320 17.97 30.56 24.21
CA TYR A 320 16.72 31.19 24.67
C TYR A 320 15.91 31.80 23.52
N GLN A 321 16.56 32.48 22.59
CA GLN A 321 15.87 33.01 21.41
C GLN A 321 15.22 31.89 20.59
N LYS A 322 15.91 30.75 20.42
CA LYS A 322 15.35 29.58 19.73
C LYS A 322 14.21 28.92 20.50
N LEU A 323 14.30 28.85 21.84
CA LEU A 323 13.22 28.31 22.68
C LEU A 323 11.98 29.21 22.67
N GLU A 324 12.16 30.54 22.60
CA GLU A 324 11.09 31.51 22.45
C GLU A 324 10.42 31.38 21.07
N ASP A 325 11.20 31.23 19.99
CA ASP A 325 10.69 31.01 18.63
C ASP A 325 9.86 29.71 18.51
N ILE A 326 10.21 28.67 19.29
CA ILE A 326 9.47 27.40 19.35
C ILE A 326 8.20 27.51 20.24
N GLU A 327 8.06 28.62 20.98
CA GLU A 327 7.06 28.83 22.02
C GLU A 327 7.07 27.71 23.08
N SER A 328 8.25 27.38 23.61
CA SER A 328 8.45 26.26 24.56
C SER A 328 7.54 26.35 25.80
N ASP A 329 7.20 27.56 26.27
CA ASP A 329 6.34 27.78 27.44
C ASP A 329 4.88 27.38 27.19
N LYS A 330 4.38 27.56 25.95
CA LYS A 330 3.01 27.17 25.58
C LYS A 330 2.91 25.70 25.17
N ALA A 331 4.04 25.02 24.99
CA ALA A 331 4.12 23.66 24.48
C ALA A 331 3.26 22.67 25.27
N GLU A 332 3.29 22.72 26.60
CA GLU A 332 2.53 21.79 27.45
C GLU A 332 1.01 21.99 27.28
N SER A 333 0.56 23.25 27.29
CA SER A 333 -0.86 23.58 27.06
C SER A 333 -1.34 23.14 25.68
N ARG A 334 -0.49 23.30 24.65
CA ARG A 334 -0.78 22.87 23.27
C ARG A 334 -0.85 21.35 23.15
N ALA A 335 0.09 20.64 23.76
CA ALA A 335 0.10 19.18 23.80
C ALA A 335 -1.13 18.62 24.52
N ALA A 336 -1.49 19.21 25.67
CA ALA A 336 -2.69 18.83 26.42
C ALA A 336 -3.99 19.07 25.62
N ALA A 337 -4.07 20.18 24.87
CA ALA A 337 -5.22 20.49 24.01
C ALA A 337 -5.36 19.49 22.84
N ILE A 338 -4.25 19.16 22.14
CA ILE A 338 -4.23 18.16 21.06
C ILE A 338 -4.64 16.78 21.60
N LEU A 339 -4.07 16.36 22.75
CA LEU A 339 -4.42 15.10 23.39
C LEU A 339 -5.90 15.06 23.80
N SER A 340 -6.42 16.14 24.40
CA SER A 340 -7.84 16.24 24.76
C SER A 340 -8.75 16.12 23.54
N GLY A 341 -8.40 16.77 22.42
CA GLY A 341 -9.16 16.70 21.17
C GLY A 341 -9.19 15.30 20.54
N LEU A 342 -8.12 14.54 20.71
CA LEU A 342 -8.02 13.14 20.28
C LEU A 342 -8.67 12.14 21.26
N GLY A 343 -9.27 12.64 22.34
CA GLY A 343 -10.02 11.85 23.32
C GLY A 343 -9.25 11.41 24.56
N PHE A 344 -8.08 12.01 24.87
CA PHE A 344 -7.36 11.79 26.12
C PHE A 344 -7.78 12.83 27.18
N PRO A 345 -8.67 12.48 28.13
CA PRO A 345 -8.96 13.36 29.25
C PRO A 345 -7.71 13.61 30.11
N SER A 346 -7.65 14.75 30.80
CA SER A 346 -6.47 15.22 31.55
C SER A 346 -5.90 14.20 32.54
N GLU A 347 -6.74 13.35 33.13
CA GLU A 347 -6.31 12.26 34.02
C GLU A 347 -5.51 11.20 33.26
N THR A 348 -5.98 10.79 32.08
CA THR A 348 -5.32 9.76 31.27
C THR A 348 -4.02 10.24 30.66
N GLN A 349 -3.85 11.54 30.42
CA GLN A 349 -2.63 12.11 29.85
C GLN A 349 -1.37 11.84 30.71
N ARG A 350 -1.56 11.56 32.01
CA ARG A 350 -0.50 11.24 32.97
C ARG A 350 -0.16 9.74 33.03
N ASN A 351 -0.99 8.89 32.42
CA ASN A 351 -0.74 7.45 32.41
C ASN A 351 0.41 7.09 31.47
N ALA A 352 1.11 6.01 31.80
CA ALA A 352 2.22 5.49 31.01
C ALA A 352 1.74 4.92 29.66
N THR A 353 2.55 5.10 28.61
CA THR A 353 2.19 4.69 27.24
C THR A 353 1.91 3.19 27.09
N LYS A 354 2.58 2.35 27.89
CA LYS A 354 2.34 0.89 27.95
C LYS A 354 0.92 0.49 28.38
N THR A 355 0.21 1.33 29.14
CA THR A 355 -1.14 1.02 29.63
C THR A 355 -2.23 1.20 28.58
N PHE A 356 -1.94 1.96 27.52
CA PHE A 356 -2.86 2.18 26.42
C PHE A 356 -2.89 1.00 25.46
N SER A 357 -4.06 0.73 24.88
CA SER A 357 -4.20 -0.22 23.78
C SER A 357 -3.63 0.35 22.47
N GLY A 358 -3.40 -0.51 21.47
CA GLY A 358 -2.81 -0.12 20.17
C GLY A 358 -3.45 1.09 19.52
N GLY A 359 -4.80 1.13 19.46
CA GLY A 359 -5.53 2.28 18.91
C GLY A 359 -5.28 3.60 19.66
N TRP A 360 -5.13 3.57 20.99
CA TRP A 360 -4.75 4.76 21.76
C TRP A 360 -3.28 5.14 21.51
N ARG A 361 -2.38 4.16 21.32
CA ARG A 361 -0.98 4.43 20.93
C ARG A 361 -0.86 5.02 19.53
N MET A 362 -1.75 4.63 18.60
CA MET A 362 -1.87 5.27 17.29
C MET A 362 -2.31 6.73 17.42
N ARG A 363 -3.33 7.01 18.26
CA ARG A 363 -3.75 8.40 18.54
C ARG A 363 -2.62 9.23 19.14
N LEU A 364 -1.80 8.62 19.98
CA LEU A 364 -0.61 9.28 20.53
C LEU A 364 0.42 9.59 19.44
N ALA A 365 0.67 8.66 18.51
CA ALA A 365 1.54 8.89 17.35
C ALA A 365 1.03 10.06 16.48
N LEU A 366 -0.28 10.11 16.26
CA LEU A 366 -0.92 11.24 15.58
C LEU A 366 -0.76 12.55 16.37
N ALA A 367 -0.96 12.53 17.69
CA ALA A 367 -0.77 13.70 18.56
C ALA A 367 0.65 14.26 18.48
N ARG A 368 1.66 13.36 18.53
CA ARG A 368 3.08 13.72 18.33
C ARG A 368 3.29 14.42 16.99
N ALA A 369 2.70 13.90 15.93
CA ALA A 369 2.89 14.46 14.59
C ALA A 369 2.22 15.81 14.40
N LEU A 370 1.02 15.99 14.95
CA LEU A 370 0.31 17.26 14.96
C LEU A 370 1.04 18.32 15.80
N PHE A 371 1.73 17.89 16.87
CA PHE A 371 2.51 18.76 17.74
C PHE A 371 3.78 19.30 17.06
N CYS A 372 4.51 18.47 16.30
CA CYS A 372 5.77 18.87 15.63
C CYS A 372 5.60 19.91 14.51
N ARG A 373 4.40 20.04 13.92
CA ARG A 373 4.08 20.99 12.81
C ARG A 373 5.11 21.00 11.67
N PRO A 374 5.38 19.86 11.01
CA PRO A 374 6.31 19.80 9.88
C PRO A 374 5.83 20.63 8.68
N ASP A 375 6.74 20.95 7.76
CA ASP A 375 6.42 21.60 6.48
C ASP A 375 5.60 20.69 5.56
N LEU A 376 5.86 19.38 5.62
CA LEU A 376 5.11 18.34 4.95
C LEU A 376 4.69 17.25 5.96
N LEU A 377 3.39 17.19 6.24
CA LEU A 377 2.80 16.14 7.08
C LEU A 377 2.21 15.03 6.21
N LEU A 378 2.68 13.79 6.41
CA LEU A 378 2.19 12.59 5.74
C LEU A 378 1.36 11.75 6.73
N LEU A 379 0.07 11.57 6.45
CA LEU A 379 -0.83 10.76 7.28
C LEU A 379 -1.33 9.56 6.47
N ASP A 380 -1.10 8.35 6.97
CA ASP A 380 -1.63 7.12 6.37
C ASP A 380 -2.86 6.62 7.15
N GLU A 381 -4.04 6.74 6.55
CA GLU A 381 -5.35 6.32 7.08
C GLU A 381 -5.60 6.70 8.56
N PRO A 382 -5.54 8.00 8.90
CA PRO A 382 -5.63 8.45 10.29
C PRO A 382 -6.99 8.18 10.95
N THR A 383 -8.05 7.92 10.17
CA THR A 383 -9.43 7.73 10.68
C THR A 383 -9.72 6.32 11.18
N ASN A 384 -8.96 5.29 10.78
CA ASN A 384 -9.27 3.87 11.03
C ASN A 384 -9.34 3.45 12.52
N MET A 385 -8.85 4.29 13.44
CA MET A 385 -8.82 4.01 14.90
C MET A 385 -9.38 5.18 15.73
N LEU A 386 -10.07 6.12 15.08
CA LEU A 386 -10.65 7.29 15.71
C LEU A 386 -12.15 7.13 15.89
N ASP A 387 -12.64 7.61 17.04
CA ASP A 387 -14.07 7.73 17.29
C ASP A 387 -14.64 8.94 16.52
N ILE A 388 -15.94 8.95 16.28
CA ILE A 388 -16.67 10.06 15.63
C ILE A 388 -16.26 11.45 16.19
N PRO A 389 -16.26 11.70 17.52
CA PRO A 389 -15.80 13.00 18.05
C PRO A 389 -14.34 13.32 17.74
N ALA A 390 -13.44 12.33 17.80
CA ALA A 390 -12.02 12.54 17.52
C ALA A 390 -11.78 12.78 16.02
N VAL A 391 -12.51 12.11 15.12
CA VAL A 391 -12.49 12.37 13.68
C VAL A 391 -12.96 13.80 13.39
N ALA A 392 -14.10 14.20 13.97
CA ALA A 392 -14.64 15.55 13.77
C ALA A 392 -13.70 16.65 14.28
N TRP A 393 -13.04 16.44 15.43
CA TRP A 393 -12.02 17.34 15.94
C TRP A 393 -10.81 17.40 14.99
N LEU A 394 -10.34 16.25 14.52
CA LEU A 394 -9.21 16.16 13.60
C LEU A 394 -9.50 16.89 12.27
N GLU A 395 -10.70 16.73 11.72
CA GLU A 395 -11.14 17.44 10.52
C GLU A 395 -11.06 18.96 10.71
N HIS A 396 -11.60 19.47 11.81
CA HIS A 396 -11.57 20.90 12.11
C HIS A 396 -10.13 21.41 12.30
N TYR A 397 -9.31 20.64 13.02
CA TYR A 397 -7.90 20.97 13.26
C TYR A 397 -7.10 20.99 11.95
N LEU A 398 -7.26 19.97 11.09
CA LEU A 398 -6.56 19.89 9.81
C LEU A 398 -7.06 20.92 8.79
N LYS A 399 -8.29 21.40 8.90
CA LYS A 399 -8.82 22.48 8.05
C LYS A 399 -8.07 23.80 8.24
N THR A 400 -7.62 24.07 9.47
CA THR A 400 -6.83 25.27 9.82
C THR A 400 -5.31 25.05 9.70
N TRP A 401 -4.88 23.89 9.19
CA TRP A 401 -3.48 23.54 9.08
C TRP A 401 -2.74 24.44 8.07
N PRO A 402 -1.64 25.11 8.49
CA PRO A 402 -0.98 26.12 7.66
C PRO A 402 0.06 25.54 6.68
N SER A 403 0.60 24.35 6.93
CA SER A 403 1.64 23.73 6.10
C SER A 403 1.05 22.71 5.12
N THR A 404 1.91 22.04 4.36
CA THR A 404 1.47 21.06 3.36
C THR A 404 1.03 19.78 4.05
N LEU A 405 -0.13 19.27 3.66
CA LEU A 405 -0.69 18.02 4.18
C LEU A 405 -0.88 17.04 3.03
N LEU A 406 -0.44 15.80 3.19
CA LEU A 406 -0.76 14.68 2.30
C LEU A 406 -1.40 13.57 3.13
N VAL A 407 -2.69 13.34 2.94
CA VAL A 407 -3.44 12.31 3.66
C VAL A 407 -3.85 11.19 2.71
N VAL A 408 -3.52 9.96 3.06
CA VAL A 408 -4.18 8.78 2.50
C VAL A 408 -5.42 8.51 3.33
N SER A 409 -6.58 8.50 2.70
CA SER A 409 -7.82 8.11 3.38
C SER A 409 -8.79 7.46 2.41
N HIS A 410 -9.58 6.53 2.93
CA HIS A 410 -10.74 5.97 2.23
C HIS A 410 -12.06 6.64 2.63
N ASP A 411 -12.02 7.51 3.62
CA ASP A 411 -13.18 8.25 4.09
C ASP A 411 -13.45 9.44 3.15
N ARG A 412 -14.63 9.40 2.53
CA ARG A 412 -15.06 10.40 1.54
C ARG A 412 -15.41 11.73 2.20
N GLU A 413 -16.02 11.72 3.38
CA GLU A 413 -16.47 12.93 4.05
C GLU A 413 -15.29 13.68 4.65
N PHE A 414 -14.37 12.93 5.27
CA PHE A 414 -13.10 13.48 5.74
C PHE A 414 -12.30 14.15 4.61
N LEU A 415 -12.19 13.48 3.44
CA LEU A 415 -11.50 14.04 2.29
C LEU A 415 -12.23 15.24 1.69
N ASP A 416 -13.55 15.29 1.73
CA ASP A 416 -14.32 16.42 1.21
C ASP A 416 -14.13 17.69 2.06
N GLU A 417 -14.02 17.54 3.38
CA GLU A 417 -13.81 18.67 4.31
C GLU A 417 -12.35 19.13 4.39
N VAL A 418 -11.40 18.21 4.36
CA VAL A 418 -9.97 18.52 4.58
C VAL A 418 -9.23 18.81 3.27
N ALA A 419 -9.47 18.03 2.20
CA ALA A 419 -8.64 18.09 1.00
C ALA A 419 -9.01 19.28 0.10
N THR A 420 -7.99 20.01 -0.38
CA THR A 420 -8.12 21.02 -1.42
C THR A 420 -7.87 20.44 -2.82
N ASP A 421 -7.12 19.35 -2.87
CA ASP A 421 -6.70 18.69 -4.09
C ASP A 421 -6.67 17.18 -3.87
N ILE A 422 -6.98 16.40 -4.90
CA ILE A 422 -6.99 14.95 -4.87
C ILE A 422 -5.92 14.40 -5.82
N LEU A 423 -5.07 13.54 -5.29
CA LEU A 423 -4.13 12.72 -6.05
C LEU A 423 -4.76 11.34 -6.21
N HIS A 424 -5.04 10.95 -7.46
CA HIS A 424 -5.63 9.65 -7.77
C HIS A 424 -4.56 8.72 -8.33
N GLN A 425 -4.22 7.68 -7.56
CA GLN A 425 -3.29 6.64 -7.98
C GLN A 425 -4.05 5.49 -8.64
N HIS A 426 -3.79 5.27 -9.93
CA HIS A 426 -4.37 4.19 -10.71
C HIS A 426 -3.42 3.75 -11.83
N SER A 427 -3.47 2.48 -12.22
CA SER A 427 -2.77 1.93 -13.39
C SER A 427 -1.30 2.37 -13.52
N GLU A 428 -0.55 2.27 -12.42
CA GLU A 428 0.86 2.66 -12.29
C GLU A 428 1.14 4.15 -12.56
N ARG A 429 0.12 5.00 -12.49
CA ARG A 429 0.17 6.45 -12.71
C ARG A 429 -0.42 7.22 -11.54
N LEU A 430 -0.11 8.52 -11.51
CA LEU A 430 -0.62 9.46 -10.52
C LEU A 430 -1.24 10.65 -11.23
N ASP A 431 -2.56 10.77 -11.11
CA ASP A 431 -3.31 11.89 -11.70
C ASP A 431 -3.64 12.93 -10.63
N TYR A 432 -3.56 14.19 -11.02
CA TYR A 432 -3.86 15.32 -10.15
C TYR A 432 -5.20 15.96 -10.50
N TYR A 433 -6.03 16.20 -9.47
CA TYR A 433 -7.32 16.85 -9.56
C TYR A 433 -7.39 17.98 -8.53
N LYS A 434 -7.84 19.15 -8.99
CA LYS A 434 -8.08 20.30 -8.11
C LYS A 434 -9.53 20.29 -7.64
N GLY A 435 -9.77 20.45 -6.34
CA GLY A 435 -11.10 20.43 -5.74
C GLY A 435 -11.25 19.38 -4.64
N ASN A 436 -12.43 19.36 -4.03
CA ASN A 436 -12.80 18.38 -3.02
C ASN A 436 -13.07 16.99 -3.64
N PHE A 437 -13.29 15.98 -2.78
CA PHE A 437 -13.52 14.62 -3.23
C PHE A 437 -14.76 14.50 -4.15
N THR A 438 -15.83 15.22 -3.84
CA THR A 438 -17.08 15.18 -4.62
C THR A 438 -16.87 15.71 -6.05
N GLN A 439 -16.16 16.83 -6.21
CA GLN A 439 -15.81 17.39 -7.52
C GLN A 439 -14.88 16.44 -8.30
N PHE A 440 -13.91 15.83 -7.62
CA PHE A 440 -13.03 14.82 -8.20
C PHE A 440 -13.85 13.64 -8.76
N TYR A 441 -14.75 13.06 -7.96
CA TYR A 441 -15.54 11.89 -8.37
C TYR A 441 -16.43 12.21 -9.58
N ALA A 442 -17.11 13.35 -9.58
CA ALA A 442 -17.91 13.81 -10.71
C ALA A 442 -17.07 13.98 -11.99
N THR A 443 -15.90 14.62 -11.87
CA THR A 443 -14.97 14.84 -13.00
C THR A 443 -14.40 13.52 -13.52
N LYS A 444 -14.05 12.58 -12.63
CA LYS A 444 -13.56 11.24 -12.97
C LYS A 444 -14.63 10.47 -13.75
N GLU A 445 -15.87 10.46 -13.26
CA GLU A 445 -16.99 9.80 -13.94
C GLU A 445 -17.29 10.40 -15.31
N GLU A 446 -17.27 11.72 -15.43
CA GLU A 446 -17.51 12.40 -16.70
C GLU A 446 -16.42 12.06 -17.72
N ARG A 447 -15.14 12.12 -17.33
CA ARG A 447 -14.02 11.68 -18.16
C ARG A 447 -14.18 10.23 -18.59
N ARG A 448 -14.57 9.33 -17.68
CA ARG A 448 -14.80 7.91 -17.99
C ARG A 448 -15.93 7.71 -19.00
N LYS A 449 -17.07 8.40 -18.81
CA LYS A 449 -18.21 8.33 -19.74
C LYS A 449 -17.84 8.88 -21.12
N ASN A 450 -17.06 9.95 -21.18
CA ASN A 450 -16.59 10.53 -22.45
C ASN A 450 -15.62 9.58 -23.17
N LEU A 451 -14.64 9.01 -22.45
CA LEU A 451 -13.71 8.02 -23.01
C LEU A 451 -14.44 6.77 -23.54
N SER A 452 -15.43 6.26 -22.81
CA SER A 452 -16.25 5.12 -23.26
C SER A 452 -17.01 5.44 -24.55
N ARG A 453 -17.65 6.62 -24.62
CA ARG A 453 -18.40 7.06 -25.82
C ARG A 453 -17.48 7.28 -27.01
N GLU A 454 -16.32 7.91 -26.80
CA GLU A 454 -15.32 8.09 -27.86
C GLU A 454 -14.82 6.75 -28.38
N TYR A 455 -14.48 5.82 -27.49
CA TYR A 455 -14.08 4.47 -27.84
C TYR A 455 -15.16 3.73 -28.63
N GLU A 456 -16.41 3.73 -28.15
CA GLU A 456 -17.55 3.10 -28.83
C GLU A 456 -17.79 3.70 -30.21
N SER A 457 -17.75 5.03 -30.34
CA SER A 457 -17.94 5.72 -31.62
C SER A 457 -16.84 5.35 -32.64
N GLN A 458 -15.59 5.26 -32.19
CA GLN A 458 -14.47 4.86 -33.05
C GLN A 458 -14.53 3.37 -33.41
N MET A 459 -14.94 2.51 -32.48
CA MET A 459 -15.15 1.08 -32.75
C MET A 459 -16.28 0.86 -33.75
N GLN A 460 -17.39 1.58 -33.63
CA GLN A 460 -18.48 1.55 -34.61
C GLN A 460 -18.01 2.04 -35.99
N TYR A 461 -17.23 3.13 -36.03
CA TYR A 461 -16.66 3.64 -37.28
C TYR A 461 -15.70 2.64 -37.93
N ARG A 462 -14.82 2.02 -37.14
CA ARG A 462 -13.92 0.95 -37.59
C ARG A 462 -14.69 -0.25 -38.14
N LYS A 463 -15.71 -0.70 -37.41
CA LYS A 463 -16.58 -1.82 -37.84
C LYS A 463 -17.29 -1.50 -39.17
N HIS A 464 -17.83 -0.28 -39.30
CA HIS A 464 -18.48 0.15 -40.54
C HIS A 464 -17.50 0.21 -41.72
N LEU A 465 -16.26 0.70 -41.51
CA LEU A 465 -15.22 0.67 -42.54
C LEU A 465 -14.85 -0.76 -42.92
N GLN A 466 -14.72 -1.66 -41.93
CA GLN A 466 -14.40 -3.07 -42.14
C GLN A 466 -15.50 -3.78 -42.94
N ASP A 467 -16.78 -3.61 -42.56
CA ASP A 467 -17.92 -4.18 -43.28
C ASP A 467 -17.97 -3.68 -44.75
N PHE A 468 -17.60 -2.43 -45.00
CA PHE A 468 -17.52 -1.89 -46.35
C PHE A 468 -16.36 -2.50 -47.14
N ILE A 469 -15.19 -2.66 -46.51
CA ILE A 469 -14.03 -3.30 -47.13
C ILE A 469 -14.39 -4.74 -47.49
N ASP A 470 -14.93 -5.52 -46.56
CA ASP A 470 -15.23 -6.95 -46.75
C ASP A 470 -16.27 -7.17 -47.86
N ARG A 471 -17.29 -6.32 -47.95
CA ARG A 471 -18.32 -6.40 -49.01
C ARG A 471 -17.79 -6.04 -50.40
N TRP A 472 -16.85 -5.11 -50.51
CA TRP A 472 -16.47 -4.51 -51.80
C TRP A 472 -15.03 -4.80 -52.25
N ARG A 473 -14.22 -5.50 -51.44
CA ARG A 473 -12.82 -5.85 -51.74
C ARG A 473 -12.66 -6.65 -53.04
N TYR A 474 -13.60 -7.56 -53.32
CA TYR A 474 -13.55 -8.44 -54.49
C TYR A 474 -14.28 -7.88 -55.73
N ASN A 475 -14.91 -6.70 -55.63
CA ASN A 475 -15.63 -6.09 -56.74
C ASN A 475 -14.73 -5.10 -57.52
N ALA A 476 -14.42 -5.43 -58.78
CA ALA A 476 -13.47 -4.68 -59.61
C ALA A 476 -13.80 -3.18 -59.78
N LYS A 477 -15.09 -2.79 -59.76
CA LYS A 477 -15.51 -1.39 -59.93
C LYS A 477 -15.37 -0.54 -58.64
N ARG A 478 -15.40 -1.16 -57.47
CA ARG A 478 -15.34 -0.48 -56.15
C ARG A 478 -14.06 -0.76 -55.36
N ALA A 479 -13.19 -1.64 -55.87
CA ALA A 479 -11.86 -1.91 -55.36
C ALA A 479 -11.02 -0.67 -55.01
N PRO A 480 -10.95 0.41 -55.84
CA PRO A 480 -10.16 1.59 -55.48
C PRO A 480 -10.73 2.36 -54.29
N GLN A 481 -12.06 2.35 -54.10
CA GLN A 481 -12.69 2.95 -52.92
C GLN A 481 -12.45 2.10 -51.67
N ALA A 482 -12.51 0.78 -51.78
CA ALA A 482 -12.16 -0.13 -50.69
C ALA A 482 -10.70 0.04 -50.26
N GLN A 483 -9.75 0.17 -51.20
CA GLN A 483 -8.33 0.45 -50.91
C GLN A 483 -8.13 1.81 -50.21
N SER A 484 -8.87 2.84 -50.61
CA SER A 484 -8.84 4.13 -49.92
C SER A 484 -9.31 4.01 -48.46
N LYS A 485 -10.38 3.24 -48.20
CA LYS A 485 -10.88 2.98 -46.86
C LYS A 485 -9.93 2.13 -46.01
N ILE A 486 -9.22 1.16 -46.60
CA ILE A 486 -8.14 0.40 -45.94
C ILE A 486 -7.05 1.35 -45.44
N LYS A 487 -6.60 2.29 -46.29
CA LYS A 487 -5.59 3.28 -45.91
C LYS A 487 -6.07 4.25 -44.82
N ILE A 488 -7.38 4.54 -44.76
CA ILE A 488 -7.98 5.32 -43.68
C ILE A 488 -7.99 4.49 -42.38
N LEU A 489 -8.33 3.21 -42.45
CA LEU A 489 -8.33 2.30 -41.31
C LEU A 489 -6.92 2.15 -40.70
N GLU A 490 -5.89 2.02 -41.54
CA GLU A 490 -4.47 1.96 -41.12
C GLU A 490 -3.96 3.25 -40.49
N LYS A 491 -4.52 4.41 -40.88
CA LYS A 491 -4.15 5.72 -40.32
C LYS A 491 -4.87 6.06 -39.02
N LEU A 492 -5.94 5.35 -38.68
CA LEU A 492 -6.66 5.59 -37.42
C LEU A 492 -5.79 5.12 -36.24
N PRO A 493 -5.56 5.96 -35.23
CA PRO A 493 -4.74 5.60 -34.08
C PRO A 493 -5.32 4.36 -33.38
N VAL A 494 -4.48 3.43 -32.95
CA VAL A 494 -4.92 2.27 -32.15
C VAL A 494 -5.35 2.80 -30.79
N LEU A 495 -6.66 2.88 -30.56
CA LEU A 495 -7.20 3.16 -29.24
C LEU A 495 -7.06 1.91 -28.36
N GLU A 496 -6.55 2.13 -27.16
CA GLU A 496 -6.64 1.17 -26.07
C GLU A 496 -8.09 1.16 -25.55
N PRO A 497 -8.65 -0.02 -25.22
CA PRO A 497 -9.96 -0.09 -24.59
C PRO A 497 -9.94 0.69 -23.27
N PRO A 498 -11.03 1.42 -22.93
CA PRO A 498 -11.11 2.08 -21.64
C PRO A 498 -10.92 1.03 -20.54
N GLU A 499 -10.08 1.36 -19.56
CA GLU A 499 -9.84 0.47 -18.43
C GLU A 499 -11.17 0.19 -17.72
N VAL A 500 -11.59 -1.08 -17.78
CA VAL A 500 -12.78 -1.52 -17.04
C VAL A 500 -12.31 -1.75 -15.61
N GLU A 501 -12.59 -0.79 -14.73
CA GLU A 501 -12.48 -1.04 -13.30
C GLU A 501 -13.44 -2.20 -12.97
N ASN A 502 -12.89 -3.35 -12.58
CA ASN A 502 -13.68 -4.49 -12.15
C ASN A 502 -14.50 -4.06 -10.94
N SER A 503 -15.79 -3.79 -11.15
CA SER A 503 -16.73 -3.45 -10.08
C SER A 503 -16.83 -4.64 -9.13
N VAL A 504 -16.45 -4.43 -7.88
CA VAL A 504 -16.63 -5.42 -6.83
C VAL A 504 -18.12 -5.46 -6.51
N THR A 505 -18.73 -6.64 -6.57
CA THR A 505 -20.11 -6.86 -6.12
C THR A 505 -20.07 -7.78 -4.91
N PHE A 506 -20.79 -7.45 -3.85
CA PHE A 506 -21.01 -8.33 -2.70
C PHE A 506 -22.44 -8.86 -2.73
N LYS A 507 -22.64 -10.13 -2.38
CA LYS A 507 -23.98 -10.74 -2.29
C LYS A 507 -24.09 -11.65 -1.08
N PHE A 508 -25.01 -11.31 -0.18
CA PHE A 508 -25.37 -12.18 0.94
C PHE A 508 -26.60 -13.02 0.58
N PRO A 509 -26.65 -14.31 0.97
CA PRO A 509 -27.85 -15.13 0.78
C PRO A 509 -28.96 -14.65 1.71
N ASN A 510 -30.21 -14.73 1.24
CA ASN A 510 -31.36 -14.37 2.04
C ASN A 510 -31.66 -15.45 3.09
N PRO A 511 -32.00 -15.08 4.34
CA PRO A 511 -32.32 -16.03 5.39
C PRO A 511 -33.74 -16.60 5.26
N ASP A 512 -33.96 -17.71 5.96
CA ASP A 512 -35.28 -18.31 6.15
C ASP A 512 -36.11 -17.46 7.14
N ALA A 513 -37.44 -17.54 7.04
CA ALA A 513 -38.32 -16.82 7.96
C ALA A 513 -38.27 -17.43 9.38
N LEU A 514 -38.19 -16.58 10.42
CA LEU A 514 -38.27 -16.97 11.83
C LEU A 514 -39.48 -16.31 12.51
N SER A 515 -40.10 -17.04 13.44
CA SER A 515 -41.17 -16.50 14.29
C SER A 515 -40.59 -15.61 15.41
N PRO A 516 -41.13 -14.41 15.65
CA PRO A 516 -40.79 -13.61 16.83
C PRO A 516 -41.14 -14.33 18.14
N PRO A 517 -40.44 -14.06 19.27
CA PRO A 517 -39.31 -13.15 19.44
C PRO A 517 -37.97 -13.77 19.01
N ILE A 518 -37.13 -12.96 18.34
CA ILE A 518 -35.90 -13.43 17.70
C ILE A 518 -34.71 -13.32 18.64
N LEU A 519 -34.39 -12.09 19.06
CA LEU A 519 -33.35 -11.80 20.02
C LEU A 519 -33.81 -10.67 20.94
N GLN A 520 -33.78 -10.89 22.25
CA GLN A 520 -34.20 -9.90 23.23
C GLN A 520 -33.31 -9.96 24.47
N LEU A 521 -32.82 -8.81 24.90
CA LEU A 521 -32.14 -8.59 26.18
C LEU A 521 -33.10 -7.83 27.09
N SER A 522 -33.23 -8.31 28.33
CA SER A 522 -34.05 -7.69 29.37
C SER A 522 -33.21 -7.46 30.62
N ASP A 523 -33.01 -6.19 30.96
CA ASP A 523 -32.32 -5.71 32.16
C ASP A 523 -30.92 -6.32 32.37
N VAL A 524 -30.19 -6.45 31.27
CA VAL A 524 -28.90 -7.13 31.26
C VAL A 524 -27.81 -6.26 31.86
N ASN A 525 -27.10 -6.85 32.81
CA ASN A 525 -25.95 -6.27 33.50
C ASN A 525 -24.72 -7.16 33.26
N PHE A 526 -23.56 -6.56 33.00
CA PHE A 526 -22.33 -7.31 32.77
C PHE A 526 -21.10 -6.62 33.37
N ARG A 527 -20.19 -7.43 33.94
CA ARG A 527 -18.87 -7.02 34.43
C ARG A 527 -17.81 -8.06 34.03
N TYR A 528 -16.58 -7.60 33.79
CA TYR A 528 -15.44 -8.51 33.65
C TYR A 528 -14.85 -8.83 35.02
N GLY A 529 -14.95 -10.10 35.44
CA GLY A 529 -14.46 -10.55 36.75
C GLY A 529 -15.04 -9.72 37.90
N ASN A 530 -14.17 -9.25 38.80
CA ASN A 530 -14.55 -8.35 39.90
C ASN A 530 -14.39 -6.86 39.55
N GLY A 531 -14.20 -6.54 38.27
CA GLY A 531 -14.03 -5.17 37.80
C GLY A 531 -15.31 -4.33 37.83
N PRO A 532 -15.23 -3.06 37.40
CA PRO A 532 -16.39 -2.19 37.26
C PRO A 532 -17.42 -2.78 36.28
N LYS A 533 -18.70 -2.43 36.48
CA LYS A 533 -19.76 -2.80 35.54
C LYS A 533 -19.51 -2.10 34.20
N VAL A 534 -19.41 -2.89 33.13
CA VAL A 534 -19.24 -2.37 31.76
C VAL A 534 -20.58 -2.02 31.15
N LEU A 535 -21.60 -2.85 31.42
CA LEU A 535 -22.97 -2.64 30.95
C LEU A 535 -23.94 -2.77 32.12
N SER A 536 -24.91 -1.85 32.18
CA SER A 536 -25.92 -1.74 33.22
C SER A 536 -27.29 -1.50 32.62
N ASP A 537 -28.26 -2.30 33.06
CA ASP A 537 -29.69 -2.22 32.73
C ASP A 537 -29.95 -2.08 31.22
N VAL A 538 -29.33 -2.97 30.43
CA VAL A 538 -29.46 -2.97 28.97
C VAL A 538 -30.67 -3.78 28.54
N SER A 539 -31.62 -3.10 27.90
CA SER A 539 -32.82 -3.70 27.30
C SER A 539 -32.86 -3.37 25.81
N LEU A 540 -32.75 -4.40 24.97
CA LEU A 540 -32.63 -4.29 23.51
C LEU A 540 -33.41 -5.44 22.86
N SER A 541 -34.23 -5.15 21.86
CA SER A 541 -34.95 -6.14 21.07
C SER A 541 -34.54 -6.04 19.61
N VAL A 542 -34.15 -7.16 19.00
CA VAL A 542 -33.73 -7.24 17.59
C VAL A 542 -34.66 -8.18 16.85
N GLN A 543 -35.23 -7.69 15.75
CA GLN A 543 -36.09 -8.41 14.82
C GLN A 543 -35.33 -8.75 13.51
N LEU A 544 -35.98 -9.45 12.58
CA LEU A 544 -35.36 -9.90 11.32
C LEU A 544 -35.22 -8.76 10.29
N ASP A 545 -36.00 -7.72 10.43
CA ASP A 545 -35.95 -6.49 9.63
C ASP A 545 -35.14 -5.38 10.32
N SER A 546 -34.78 -5.54 11.60
CA SER A 546 -34.06 -4.51 12.35
C SER A 546 -32.72 -4.15 11.70
N ARG A 547 -32.49 -2.83 11.61
CA ARG A 547 -31.30 -2.19 11.05
C ARG A 547 -30.67 -1.28 12.11
N ILE A 548 -29.88 -1.85 13.00
CA ILE A 548 -29.40 -1.18 14.20
C ILE A 548 -27.93 -0.78 14.03
N ALA A 549 -27.63 0.50 14.19
CA ALA A 549 -26.28 1.01 14.40
C ALA A 549 -26.01 1.19 15.89
N VAL A 550 -24.90 0.66 16.40
CA VAL A 550 -24.43 0.87 17.77
C VAL A 550 -23.25 1.83 17.72
N VAL A 551 -23.43 3.02 18.27
CA VAL A 551 -22.44 4.10 18.30
C VAL A 551 -22.04 4.43 19.73
N GLY A 552 -20.84 4.96 19.91
CA GLY A 552 -20.31 5.35 21.22
C GLY A 552 -18.80 5.48 21.19
N PRO A 553 -18.19 6.09 22.22
CA PRO A 553 -16.73 6.23 22.29
C PRO A 553 -16.04 4.86 22.41
N ASN A 554 -14.74 4.81 22.12
CA ASN A 554 -13.96 3.60 22.30
C ASN A 554 -13.84 3.21 23.77
N GLY A 555 -13.96 1.92 24.05
CA GLY A 555 -14.00 1.40 25.42
C GLY A 555 -15.37 1.52 26.13
N SER A 556 -16.41 2.02 25.47
CA SER A 556 -17.77 2.12 26.05
C SER A 556 -18.48 0.78 26.27
N GLY A 557 -17.96 -0.32 25.72
CA GLY A 557 -18.55 -1.65 25.83
C GLY A 557 -19.28 -2.16 24.58
N LYS A 558 -19.15 -1.51 23.42
CA LYS A 558 -19.76 -1.93 22.13
C LYS A 558 -19.49 -3.40 21.79
N SER A 559 -18.22 -3.81 21.74
CA SER A 559 -17.86 -5.20 21.46
C SER A 559 -18.29 -6.17 22.56
N THR A 560 -18.40 -5.70 23.82
CA THR A 560 -18.97 -6.50 24.92
C THR A 560 -20.47 -6.74 24.71
N LEU A 561 -21.22 -5.74 24.26
CA LEU A 561 -22.63 -5.87 23.87
C LEU A 561 -22.79 -6.90 22.74
N LEU A 562 -21.95 -6.84 21.70
CA LEU A 562 -21.97 -7.82 20.59
C LEU A 562 -21.68 -9.26 21.06
N LYS A 563 -20.74 -9.43 22.00
CA LYS A 563 -20.42 -10.73 22.61
C LYS A 563 -21.57 -11.27 23.48
N LEU A 564 -22.30 -10.39 24.17
CA LEU A 564 -23.51 -10.76 24.89
C LEU A 564 -24.64 -11.14 23.93
N LEU A 565 -24.81 -10.41 22.81
CA LEU A 565 -25.82 -10.73 21.79
C LEU A 565 -25.58 -12.12 21.18
N THR A 566 -24.34 -12.40 20.79
CA THR A 566 -23.93 -13.68 20.17
C THR A 566 -23.92 -14.87 21.14
N GLY A 567 -23.89 -14.62 22.45
CA GLY A 567 -23.80 -15.67 23.47
C GLY A 567 -22.39 -16.17 23.75
N ILE A 568 -21.37 -15.44 23.30
CA ILE A 568 -19.97 -15.70 23.67
C ILE A 568 -19.74 -15.37 25.15
N LEU A 569 -20.43 -14.33 25.64
CA LEU A 569 -20.44 -13.95 27.05
C LEU A 569 -21.82 -14.18 27.66
N GLU A 570 -21.82 -14.62 28.91
CA GLU A 570 -23.03 -14.73 29.71
C GLU A 570 -23.26 -13.45 30.53
N PRO A 571 -24.52 -12.98 30.66
CA PRO A 571 -24.84 -11.82 31.46
C PRO A 571 -24.59 -12.11 32.95
N SER A 572 -24.12 -11.12 33.70
CA SER A 572 -23.97 -11.24 35.16
C SER A 572 -25.31 -11.14 35.90
N ALA A 573 -26.25 -10.38 35.34
CA ALA A 573 -27.66 -10.35 35.75
C ALA A 573 -28.54 -9.96 34.55
N GLY A 574 -29.85 -10.21 34.64
CA GLY A 574 -30.80 -10.05 33.54
C GLY A 574 -30.97 -11.31 32.70
N GLN A 575 -31.75 -11.22 31.62
CA GLN A 575 -32.08 -12.36 30.76
C GLN A 575 -31.81 -12.04 29.28
N VAL A 576 -31.28 -13.03 28.55
CA VAL A 576 -31.11 -12.95 27.09
C VAL A 576 -31.89 -14.09 26.45
N HIS A 577 -32.96 -13.74 25.72
CA HIS A 577 -33.76 -14.67 24.94
C HIS A 577 -33.27 -14.73 23.51
N ARG A 578 -33.02 -15.94 22.99
CA ARG A 578 -32.60 -16.19 21.61
C ARG A 578 -33.47 -17.29 21.01
N HIS A 579 -33.96 -17.09 19.79
CA HIS A 579 -34.72 -18.12 19.09
C HIS A 579 -33.81 -19.33 18.76
N GLY A 580 -34.26 -20.56 19.03
CA GLY A 580 -33.40 -21.76 18.95
C GLY A 580 -32.84 -22.11 17.56
N ARG A 581 -33.48 -21.62 16.48
CA ARG A 581 -33.00 -21.79 15.09
C ARG A 581 -32.20 -20.58 14.57
N LEU A 582 -31.95 -19.58 15.41
CA LEU A 582 -31.26 -18.37 15.02
C LEU A 582 -29.79 -18.66 14.67
N ARG A 583 -29.32 -18.09 13.56
CA ARG A 583 -27.93 -18.20 13.12
C ARG A 583 -27.34 -16.80 13.05
N PHE A 584 -26.24 -16.59 13.75
CA PHE A 584 -25.47 -15.36 13.71
C PHE A 584 -24.26 -15.53 12.81
N ALA A 585 -23.95 -14.49 12.05
CA ALA A 585 -22.63 -14.32 11.46
C ALA A 585 -22.04 -13.05 12.05
N HIS A 586 -20.89 -13.19 12.70
CA HIS A 586 -20.20 -12.10 13.36
C HIS A 586 -18.91 -11.79 12.60
N PHE A 587 -18.77 -10.55 12.13
CA PHE A 587 -17.53 -9.99 11.64
C PHE A 587 -16.87 -9.23 12.80
N MET A 588 -15.76 -9.74 13.33
CA MET A 588 -14.96 -9.04 14.35
C MET A 588 -13.76 -8.37 13.69
N GLN A 589 -13.32 -7.23 14.24
CA GLN A 589 -12.14 -6.49 13.78
C GLN A 589 -10.87 -7.37 13.69
N HIS A 590 -10.64 -8.28 14.63
CA HIS A 590 -9.48 -9.20 14.64
C HIS A 590 -9.72 -10.55 13.91
N HIS A 591 -10.84 -10.74 13.20
CA HIS A 591 -11.06 -12.00 12.49
C HIS A 591 -10.06 -12.23 11.35
N VAL A 592 -9.47 -11.17 10.79
CA VAL A 592 -8.43 -11.26 9.77
C VAL A 592 -7.15 -11.89 10.32
N ASP A 593 -6.81 -11.60 11.58
CA ASP A 593 -5.60 -12.11 12.25
C ASP A 593 -5.76 -13.57 12.71
N GLN A 594 -7.00 -14.05 12.80
CA GLN A 594 -7.33 -15.45 13.16
C GLN A 594 -7.34 -16.38 11.94
N LEU A 595 -7.17 -15.86 10.73
CA LEU A 595 -7.09 -16.69 9.54
C LEU A 595 -5.78 -17.50 9.55
N ASP A 596 -5.87 -18.78 9.19
CA ASP A 596 -4.68 -19.60 9.00
C ASP A 596 -3.95 -19.16 7.72
N LEU A 597 -2.94 -18.32 7.92
CA LEU A 597 -2.17 -17.65 6.85
C LEU A 597 -1.45 -18.63 5.92
N SER A 598 -1.21 -19.87 6.38
CA SER A 598 -0.51 -20.90 5.61
C SER A 598 -1.38 -21.54 4.52
N THR A 599 -2.70 -21.41 4.63
CA THR A 599 -3.66 -22.05 3.73
C THR A 599 -4.15 -21.12 2.62
N ASN A 600 -4.68 -21.69 1.54
CA ASN A 600 -5.34 -20.94 0.48
C ASN A 600 -6.80 -20.63 0.85
N ALA A 601 -7.36 -19.53 0.34
CA ALA A 601 -8.73 -19.10 0.66
C ALA A 601 -9.80 -20.18 0.36
N VAL A 602 -9.66 -20.89 -0.76
CA VAL A 602 -10.56 -22.00 -1.13
C VAL A 602 -10.45 -23.17 -0.14
N MET A 603 -9.21 -23.54 0.23
CA MET A 603 -8.96 -24.63 1.17
C MET A 603 -9.46 -24.28 2.57
N PHE A 604 -9.26 -23.05 3.01
CA PHE A 604 -9.76 -22.52 4.27
C PHE A 604 -11.29 -22.63 4.37
N MET A 605 -12.01 -22.27 3.30
CA MET A 605 -13.47 -22.45 3.23
C MET A 605 -13.88 -23.92 3.27
N ALA A 606 -13.17 -24.78 2.54
CA ALA A 606 -13.45 -26.21 2.50
C ALA A 606 -13.21 -26.90 3.86
N GLN A 607 -12.20 -26.48 4.60
CA GLN A 607 -11.93 -26.97 5.96
C GLN A 607 -13.01 -26.51 6.94
N LYS A 608 -13.44 -25.25 6.86
CA LYS A 608 -14.44 -24.66 7.78
C LYS A 608 -15.87 -25.14 7.48
N PHE A 609 -16.20 -25.37 6.21
CA PHE A 609 -17.53 -25.78 5.76
C PHE A 609 -17.44 -26.99 4.81
N PRO A 610 -17.09 -28.19 5.31
CA PRO A 610 -16.94 -29.35 4.45
C PRO A 610 -18.24 -29.76 3.77
N GLY A 611 -18.14 -30.40 2.61
CA GLY A 611 -19.29 -30.99 1.89
C GLY A 611 -19.73 -30.26 0.62
N ARG A 612 -19.01 -29.23 0.16
CA ARG A 612 -19.25 -28.58 -1.14
C ARG A 612 -18.09 -28.79 -2.12
N VAL A 613 -18.39 -28.65 -3.41
CA VAL A 613 -17.42 -28.75 -4.51
C VAL A 613 -16.55 -27.50 -4.58
N GLU A 614 -15.29 -27.65 -5.00
CA GLU A 614 -14.32 -26.55 -5.11
C GLU A 614 -14.85 -25.36 -5.95
N GLU A 615 -15.56 -25.65 -7.05
CA GLU A 615 -16.20 -24.66 -7.89
C GLU A 615 -17.21 -23.78 -7.15
N GLU A 616 -17.93 -24.33 -6.17
CA GLU A 616 -18.88 -23.56 -5.37
C GLU A 616 -18.18 -22.58 -4.44
N TYR A 617 -17.06 -22.96 -3.83
CA TYR A 617 -16.25 -22.05 -3.02
C TYR A 617 -15.65 -20.95 -3.89
N ARG A 618 -15.15 -21.29 -5.09
CA ARG A 618 -14.66 -20.28 -6.06
C ARG A 618 -15.76 -19.32 -6.48
N ARG A 619 -16.98 -19.82 -6.75
CA ARG A 619 -18.14 -18.97 -7.08
C ARG A 619 -18.50 -18.06 -5.91
N GLN A 620 -18.47 -18.58 -4.68
CA GLN A 620 -18.74 -17.79 -3.49
C GLN A 620 -17.67 -16.70 -3.29
N LEU A 621 -16.39 -17.02 -3.43
CA LEU A 621 -15.30 -16.02 -3.40
C LEU A 621 -15.47 -14.97 -4.51
N GLY A 622 -15.90 -15.40 -5.70
CA GLY A 622 -16.23 -14.51 -6.82
C GLY A 622 -17.36 -13.53 -6.50
N ASN A 623 -18.40 -13.98 -5.79
CA ASN A 623 -19.50 -13.12 -5.30
C ASN A 623 -19.06 -12.06 -4.28
N PHE A 624 -17.81 -12.09 -3.81
CA PHE A 624 -17.20 -11.07 -2.96
C PHE A 624 -15.94 -10.45 -3.61
N GLY A 625 -15.81 -10.55 -4.93
CA GLY A 625 -14.75 -9.90 -5.70
C GLY A 625 -13.37 -10.54 -5.61
N ILE A 626 -13.28 -11.81 -5.19
CA ILE A 626 -12.05 -12.61 -5.27
C ILE A 626 -12.19 -13.57 -6.45
N THR A 627 -11.52 -13.24 -7.55
CA THR A 627 -11.62 -13.98 -8.83
C THR A 627 -10.25 -14.51 -9.28
N GLY A 628 -10.27 -15.54 -10.13
CA GLY A 628 -9.06 -16.07 -10.77
C GLY A 628 -8.09 -16.72 -9.77
N MET A 629 -6.79 -16.46 -9.97
CA MET A 629 -5.71 -17.09 -9.19
C MET A 629 -5.61 -16.58 -7.75
N THR A 630 -6.17 -15.42 -7.42
CA THR A 630 -6.11 -14.84 -6.07
C THR A 630 -6.73 -15.76 -5.00
N GLY A 631 -7.76 -16.54 -5.35
CA GLY A 631 -8.36 -17.51 -4.41
C GLY A 631 -7.45 -18.72 -4.11
N LEU A 632 -6.44 -18.96 -4.94
CA LEU A 632 -5.48 -20.07 -4.83
C LEU A 632 -4.14 -19.62 -4.23
N GLN A 633 -3.97 -18.33 -3.95
CA GLN A 633 -2.79 -17.83 -3.28
C GLN A 633 -2.90 -18.09 -1.76
N PRO A 634 -1.76 -18.27 -1.08
CA PRO A 634 -1.73 -18.36 0.38
C PRO A 634 -2.31 -17.10 1.00
N LEU A 635 -3.10 -17.26 2.07
CA LEU A 635 -3.75 -16.15 2.76
C LEU A 635 -2.73 -15.14 3.29
N GLU A 636 -1.51 -15.55 3.65
CA GLU A 636 -0.42 -14.65 4.05
C GLU A 636 -0.13 -13.55 3.02
N THR A 637 -0.11 -13.91 1.73
CA THR A 637 0.23 -13.00 0.62
C THR A 637 -0.89 -12.02 0.27
N LEU A 638 -2.12 -12.26 0.75
CA LEU A 638 -3.26 -11.40 0.48
C LEU A 638 -3.16 -10.10 1.29
N SER A 639 -3.59 -9.00 0.67
CA SER A 639 -3.77 -7.73 1.37
C SER A 639 -4.88 -7.82 2.43
N GLY A 640 -4.84 -6.93 3.43
CA GLY A 640 -5.87 -6.88 4.48
C GLY A 640 -7.30 -6.74 3.93
N GLY A 641 -7.50 -5.95 2.87
CA GLY A 641 -8.79 -5.83 2.19
C GLY A 641 -9.24 -7.12 1.49
N GLN A 642 -8.31 -7.86 0.87
CA GLN A 642 -8.61 -9.17 0.30
C GLN A 642 -8.95 -10.20 1.39
N LYS A 643 -8.20 -10.22 2.50
CA LYS A 643 -8.51 -11.08 3.66
C LYS A 643 -9.89 -10.78 4.25
N SER A 644 -10.26 -9.50 4.31
CA SER A 644 -11.60 -9.07 4.74
C SER A 644 -12.69 -9.59 3.79
N ARG A 645 -12.47 -9.53 2.47
CA ARG A 645 -13.38 -10.12 1.47
C ARG A 645 -13.53 -11.64 1.60
N VAL A 646 -12.45 -12.37 1.87
CA VAL A 646 -12.52 -13.83 2.17
C VAL A 646 -13.39 -14.06 3.39
N THR A 647 -13.25 -13.22 4.41
CA THR A 647 -14.03 -13.31 5.65
C THR A 647 -15.52 -13.06 5.39
N PHE A 648 -15.88 -12.02 4.63
CA PHE A 648 -17.27 -11.77 4.22
C PHE A 648 -17.85 -12.94 3.42
N ALA A 649 -17.06 -13.53 2.52
CA ALA A 649 -17.48 -14.70 1.77
C ALA A 649 -17.75 -15.92 2.68
N CYS A 650 -16.92 -16.12 3.72
CA CYS A 650 -17.13 -17.13 4.75
C CYS A 650 -18.42 -16.88 5.55
N LEU A 651 -18.71 -15.62 5.91
CA LEU A 651 -19.95 -15.25 6.61
C LEU A 651 -21.17 -15.51 5.74
N GLY A 652 -21.08 -15.24 4.44
CA GLY A 652 -22.12 -15.59 3.48
C GLY A 652 -22.42 -17.09 3.45
N LEU A 653 -21.42 -17.96 3.59
CA LEU A 653 -21.63 -19.43 3.59
C LEU A 653 -22.44 -19.93 4.79
N GLN A 654 -22.46 -19.19 5.90
CA GLN A 654 -23.19 -19.57 7.12
C GLN A 654 -24.72 -19.40 6.98
N ASN A 655 -25.20 -18.77 5.91
CA ASN A 655 -26.61 -18.39 5.71
C ASN A 655 -27.21 -17.75 6.99
N PRO A 656 -26.64 -16.64 7.47
CA PRO A 656 -27.02 -16.03 8.74
C PRO A 656 -28.40 -15.37 8.67
N HIS A 657 -29.11 -15.40 9.79
CA HIS A 657 -30.37 -14.65 9.95
C HIS A 657 -30.10 -13.23 10.46
N ILE A 658 -29.09 -13.08 11.31
CA ILE A 658 -28.62 -11.78 11.80
C ILE A 658 -27.13 -11.64 11.48
N LEU A 659 -26.78 -10.54 10.80
CA LEU A 659 -25.41 -10.11 10.56
C LEU A 659 -24.99 -9.13 11.66
N ILE A 660 -23.87 -9.42 12.31
CA ILE A 660 -23.25 -8.54 13.29
C ILE A 660 -21.91 -8.11 12.73
N LEU A 661 -21.72 -6.81 12.51
CA LEU A 661 -20.53 -6.26 11.89
C LEU A 661 -19.85 -5.28 12.86
N ASP A 662 -18.66 -5.63 13.34
CA ASP A 662 -17.83 -4.77 14.19
C ASP A 662 -16.72 -4.11 13.36
N GLU A 663 -16.88 -2.82 13.08
CA GLU A 663 -16.02 -1.99 12.22
C GLU A 663 -15.66 -2.63 10.85
N PRO A 664 -16.68 -2.97 10.02
CA PRO A 664 -16.45 -3.66 8.75
C PRO A 664 -15.77 -2.80 7.67
N THR A 665 -15.75 -1.48 7.84
CA THR A 665 -15.15 -0.52 6.92
C THR A 665 -13.62 -0.51 6.99
N ASN A 666 -13.06 -0.98 8.10
CA ASN A 666 -11.61 -1.05 8.29
C ASN A 666 -10.97 -1.95 7.22
N HIS A 667 -9.95 -1.42 6.53
CA HIS A 667 -9.21 -2.08 5.45
C HIS A 667 -10.01 -2.34 4.16
N LEU A 668 -11.24 -1.84 4.03
CA LEU A 668 -11.99 -1.89 2.77
C LEU A 668 -11.75 -0.66 1.89
N ASP A 669 -11.59 -0.91 0.60
CA ASP A 669 -11.56 0.13 -0.43
C ASP A 669 -12.90 0.84 -0.54
N MET A 670 -12.90 2.08 -1.04
CA MET A 670 -14.13 2.83 -1.36
C MET A 670 -15.11 2.02 -2.23
N ASP A 671 -14.63 1.32 -3.24
CA ASP A 671 -15.49 0.50 -4.12
C ASP A 671 -16.05 -0.73 -3.40
N SER A 672 -15.28 -1.34 -2.49
CA SER A 672 -15.75 -2.47 -1.68
C SER A 672 -16.73 -2.04 -0.61
N MET A 673 -16.57 -0.83 -0.05
CA MET A 673 -17.53 -0.25 0.88
C MET A 673 -18.87 0.01 0.19
N ASP A 674 -18.86 0.61 -1.00
CA ASP A 674 -20.10 0.79 -1.79
C ASP A 674 -20.75 -0.56 -2.14
N ALA A 675 -19.95 -1.57 -2.51
CA ALA A 675 -20.44 -2.93 -2.75
C ALA A 675 -21.09 -3.54 -1.50
N LEU A 676 -20.49 -3.35 -0.33
CA LEU A 676 -21.02 -3.81 0.96
C LEU A 676 -22.32 -3.10 1.33
N ILE A 677 -22.38 -1.77 1.18
CA ILE A 677 -23.61 -0.99 1.43
C ILE A 677 -24.76 -1.54 0.58
N ASN A 678 -24.51 -1.75 -0.71
CA ASN A 678 -25.54 -2.29 -1.62
C ASN A 678 -25.97 -3.71 -1.22
N ALA A 679 -25.02 -4.57 -0.84
CA ALA A 679 -25.32 -5.93 -0.40
C ALA A 679 -26.12 -5.97 0.91
N LEU A 680 -25.83 -5.08 1.86
CA LEU A 680 -26.54 -4.98 3.14
C LEU A 680 -27.95 -4.39 2.96
N LYS A 681 -28.14 -3.48 2.00
CA LYS A 681 -29.47 -2.99 1.61
C LYS A 681 -30.34 -4.10 1.02
N GLU A 682 -29.78 -4.97 0.19
CA GLU A 682 -30.50 -6.10 -0.42
C GLU A 682 -30.78 -7.26 0.54
N PHE A 683 -30.00 -7.41 1.61
CA PHE A 683 -30.09 -8.52 2.55
C PHE A 683 -31.39 -8.50 3.37
N LYS A 684 -32.15 -9.58 3.42
CA LYS A 684 -33.46 -9.61 4.13
C LYS A 684 -33.42 -10.00 5.62
N GLY A 685 -32.24 -10.24 6.19
CA GLY A 685 -32.07 -10.55 7.61
C GLY A 685 -31.73 -9.34 8.47
N GLY A 686 -31.65 -9.51 9.79
CA GLY A 686 -31.38 -8.42 10.72
C GLY A 686 -29.92 -7.98 10.66
N ILE A 687 -29.65 -6.70 10.82
CA ILE A 687 -28.29 -6.14 10.78
C ILE A 687 -28.02 -5.37 12.06
N ILE A 688 -26.93 -5.71 12.73
CA ILE A 688 -26.37 -4.96 13.86
C ILE A 688 -24.98 -4.51 13.44
N LEU A 689 -24.78 -3.21 13.37
CA LEU A 689 -23.56 -2.60 12.89
C LEU A 689 -22.93 -1.76 13.99
N VAL A 690 -21.63 -1.95 14.23
CA VAL A 690 -20.77 -0.99 14.92
C VAL A 690 -19.86 -0.40 13.86
N SER A 691 -19.93 0.92 13.66
CA SER A 691 -19.01 1.62 12.78
C SER A 691 -18.82 3.06 13.25
N HIS A 692 -17.71 3.66 12.85
CA HIS A 692 -17.48 5.10 12.93
C HIS A 692 -17.78 5.86 11.63
N ASP A 693 -18.05 5.15 10.52
CA ASP A 693 -18.34 5.75 9.22
C ASP A 693 -19.80 6.24 9.16
N GLU A 694 -19.95 7.57 9.08
CA GLU A 694 -21.22 8.28 9.06
C GLU A 694 -22.10 7.87 7.86
N ARG A 695 -21.51 7.86 6.66
CA ARG A 695 -22.20 7.49 5.42
C ARG A 695 -22.63 6.04 5.44
N PHE A 696 -21.79 5.15 5.96
CA PHE A 696 -22.09 3.72 6.05
C PHE A 696 -23.30 3.48 6.95
N ILE A 697 -23.36 4.15 8.09
CA ILE A 697 -24.50 4.10 9.02
C ILE A 697 -25.76 4.70 8.38
N ASP A 698 -25.69 5.92 7.84
CA ASP A 698 -26.86 6.62 7.26
C ASP A 698 -27.44 5.86 6.05
N SER A 699 -26.60 5.10 5.34
CA SER A 699 -27.03 4.32 4.18
C SER A 699 -27.72 3.01 4.56
N VAL A 700 -27.36 2.36 5.66
CA VAL A 700 -27.76 0.98 5.97
C VAL A 700 -28.69 0.90 7.19
N CYS A 701 -28.50 1.76 8.18
CA CYS A 701 -29.16 1.67 9.47
C CYS A 701 -30.38 2.61 9.56
N GLU A 702 -31.43 2.15 10.23
CA GLU A 702 -32.66 2.92 10.49
C GLU A 702 -32.75 3.33 11.96
N GLU A 703 -32.14 2.56 12.86
CA GLU A 703 -32.11 2.85 14.28
C GLU A 703 -30.69 3.05 14.78
N ILE A 704 -30.47 4.09 15.60
CA ILE A 704 -29.18 4.37 16.23
C ILE A 704 -29.31 4.11 17.73
N TRP A 705 -28.38 3.33 18.27
CA TRP A 705 -28.28 2.99 19.69
C TRP A 705 -26.96 3.50 20.23
N VAL A 706 -27.02 4.36 21.23
CA VAL A 706 -25.85 5.01 21.84
C VAL A 706 -25.42 4.23 23.07
N CYS A 707 -24.16 3.81 23.10
CA CYS A 707 -23.52 3.16 24.23
C CYS A 707 -22.62 4.17 24.96
N GLU A 708 -23.09 4.68 26.10
CA GLU A 708 -22.37 5.67 26.90
C GLU A 708 -22.54 5.40 28.40
N SER A 709 -21.45 5.59 29.18
CA SER A 709 -21.41 5.42 30.64
C SER A 709 -22.02 4.09 31.13
N GLY A 710 -21.83 3.02 30.34
CA GLY A 710 -22.34 1.68 30.63
C GLY A 710 -23.86 1.51 30.46
N LYS A 711 -24.56 2.42 29.78
CA LYS A 711 -25.96 2.26 29.37
C LYS A 711 -26.06 2.26 27.86
N VAL A 712 -27.03 1.52 27.33
CA VAL A 712 -27.34 1.48 25.89
C VAL A 712 -28.75 2.03 25.72
N ARG A 713 -28.89 3.13 24.97
CA ARG A 713 -30.17 3.82 24.76
C ARG A 713 -30.42 4.03 23.28
N LYS A 714 -31.68 3.90 22.85
CA LYS A 714 -32.10 4.30 21.51
C LYS A 714 -32.01 5.82 21.40
N PHE A 715 -31.34 6.31 20.36
CA PHE A 715 -31.30 7.72 20.03
C PHE A 715 -32.62 8.12 19.38
N GLU A 716 -33.21 9.24 19.79
CA GLU A 716 -34.51 9.71 19.28
C GLU A 716 -34.41 10.45 17.95
N GLY A 717 -33.20 10.73 17.46
CA GLY A 717 -32.98 11.36 16.15
C GLY A 717 -32.85 10.33 15.01
N ASP A 718 -33.32 10.71 13.82
CA ASP A 718 -33.34 9.84 12.64
C ASP A 718 -31.98 9.76 11.92
N LYS A 719 -31.06 10.70 12.16
CA LYS A 719 -29.80 10.81 11.40
C LYS A 719 -28.57 10.91 12.28
N ILE A 720 -27.50 10.23 11.87
CA ILE A 720 -26.19 10.26 12.52
C ILE A 720 -25.57 11.67 12.54
N LYS A 721 -25.90 12.53 11.56
CA LYS A 721 -25.51 13.96 11.54
C LYS A 721 -25.97 14.71 12.78
N GLN A 722 -27.20 14.45 13.23
CA GLN A 722 -27.73 15.10 14.43
C GLN A 722 -27.00 14.62 15.68
N TYR A 723 -26.65 13.34 15.74
CA TYR A 723 -25.82 12.79 16.81
C TYR A 723 -24.42 13.40 16.83
N ARG A 724 -23.80 13.59 15.66
CA ARG A 724 -22.51 14.27 15.51
C ARG A 724 -22.56 15.73 16.01
N GLU A 725 -23.56 16.50 15.60
CA GLU A 725 -23.75 17.89 16.07
C GLU A 725 -23.97 17.99 17.58
N LEU A 726 -24.60 16.98 18.18
CA LEU A 726 -24.85 16.92 19.62
C LEU A 726 -23.58 16.63 20.43
N ILE A 727 -22.64 15.90 19.84
CA ILE A 727 -21.40 15.46 20.47
C ILE A 727 -20.28 16.46 20.30
N ILE A 728 -20.25 17.20 19.19
CA ILE A 728 -19.25 18.24 18.96
C ILE A 728 -19.53 19.40 19.93
N PRO A 729 -18.64 19.70 20.90
CA PRO A 729 -18.80 20.88 21.73
C PRO A 729 -18.82 22.13 20.84
N LYS A 730 -19.83 22.99 21.05
CA LYS A 730 -19.99 24.27 20.31
C LYS A 730 -18.81 25.24 20.49
N GLU A 731 -17.97 24.99 21.47
CA GLU A 731 -16.71 25.69 21.72
C GLU A 731 -15.56 24.75 21.38
N MET A 732 -15.23 24.63 20.08
CA MET A 732 -13.90 24.19 19.68
C MET A 732 -13.03 25.45 19.43
N PRO A 733 -11.77 25.46 19.88
CA PRO A 733 -10.89 26.62 19.81
C PRO A 733 -10.53 27.05 18.39
#